data_AF-A0A8H5KX20-F1
#
_entry.id   AF-A0A8H5KX20-F1
#
_cell.length_a   1.000
_cell.length_b   1.000
_cell.length_c   1.000
_cell.angle_alpha   90.00
_cell.angle_beta   90.00
_cell.angle_gamma   90.00
#
_symmetry.space_group_name_H-M   'P 1'
#
loop_
_entity.id
_entity.type
_entity.pdbx_description
1 polymer ?
#
loop_
_entity_poly.entity_id
_entity_poly.type
_entity_poly.pdbx_seq_one_letter_code
_entity_poly.pdbx_strand_id
1 'polypeptide(L)'
;MSANYSAIPASAVKHPKPFIVHHTDEQLRDFKANIESAKIGPTTYENVQQNRQYGVTWQWLREAVAVWKDFDWRKVESQVNRFPNFTAEVDDNGVSYTIHFMALFSNRDDAIPVLALHGWPGCFLEFLPIFSRLSAKYRPQELPYHIIVPSLPGYAYSSAPPLDRDFRLENAANILDTLMVQLGFENGYVVQGGDVGNNTYLAPTVQRHSVDATFSCVTCAMGIRFKNKPDDQAKSRVFDAWNGRRNAIAKGPAMAAFDRAMDARQSFLPSDAQQLQKQDELMTSQTEEETSPCQHEMRSGSLSLGDSTGTVPLPTTSTVHQVHGAQITDEGCQVGSFYILDDDSTVSPTIDIPQPFNVLPVDPAHTVFENTFALSPSSMLPGQTNFRTGGFDWLNFDIGNSPQGFQLESFYNSYIPEFWSSSTAPESGAPGSGDVGNGVQHKMGNGDSSRDSQDEGQPDMEQNTLAWPFDQAHKQSPHRYQLPPLRDILNGYCPTDRPRPVQTTLVKGFIQIFSENPLPQLETLRDPHSIQAFCSLQRLVDSYFSRFHDIQAIIHKPTWTMSACPPILLTAMASVGALLSDSQSDYELSVALSEICSTMINWMGASDATNYSDVSYLNALCLYQIYSLGSGKRQLYQNADRSRGLLIGGLRGIGLLDPRSSITLSQEHETSRGSEDDRVLANDWKTWIKMESGRRAAWAAFEYDCSLCTLTSRRGIVDLSELPSELPCPESMWNATSARAWFALMSRLGQDESRPNLSKVLKQALAGRELPSSLGSWAKRLCAQVIGRLLWDLWQIEVVAMPEYLGLGSIVAAHQDTKRSLLKGLNNLVESLSSPASTSDLTSYNIASLLCHYSHLCAANGVLDLILSIVRGLISTEPRVHDGIKVARNRLKLTFARDPKTARRLCWHAAQIVAIANEYLVSAPCEIMRVFMGYIFIIAYSAYGDHSHTRSSTMEVTQSVRLDLHDQNLSHRRVIVKWIEVGGPASTGSVPDIGTDGCVPAISTDAQEILKKLQCWGLAHKFTKVFQVLETKGL
;
A
#
# COMPACT_ATOMS: atom_id res chain seq x y z
N MET A 1 52.88 3.65 -20.08
CA MET A 1 52.08 2.84 -21.02
C MET A 1 50.70 2.68 -20.42
N SER A 2 49.63 2.93 -21.19
CA SER A 2 48.27 2.63 -20.75
C SER A 2 48.12 1.12 -20.56
N ALA A 3 47.41 0.71 -19.51
CA ALA A 3 47.02 -0.68 -19.33
C ALA A 3 46.14 -1.11 -20.51
N ASN A 4 46.49 -2.23 -21.15
CA ASN A 4 45.74 -2.73 -22.30
C ASN A 4 44.59 -3.64 -21.83
N TYR A 5 43.36 -3.12 -21.83
CA TYR A 5 42.13 -3.88 -21.54
C TYR A 5 41.41 -4.36 -22.82
N SER A 6 42.04 -4.26 -24.00
CA SER A 6 41.44 -4.65 -25.29
C SER A 6 41.64 -6.13 -25.64
N ALA A 7 42.25 -6.93 -24.75
CA ALA A 7 42.45 -8.35 -24.95
C ALA A 7 41.11 -9.08 -24.83
N ILE A 8 40.55 -9.48 -25.97
CA ILE A 8 39.30 -10.26 -26.03
C ILE A 8 39.52 -11.61 -25.31
N PRO A 9 38.57 -12.10 -24.49
CA PRO A 9 38.69 -13.39 -23.81
C PRO A 9 38.97 -14.53 -24.79
N ALA A 10 39.83 -15.48 -24.38
CA ALA A 10 40.20 -16.63 -25.21
C ALA A 10 39.01 -17.58 -25.48
N SER A 11 37.92 -17.48 -24.71
CA SER A 11 36.67 -18.21 -24.92
C SER A 11 35.73 -17.59 -25.97
N ALA A 12 36.06 -16.42 -26.53
CA ALA A 12 35.20 -15.74 -27.49
C ALA A 12 35.03 -16.53 -28.79
N VAL A 13 33.78 -16.77 -29.18
CA VAL A 13 33.37 -17.54 -30.36
C VAL A 13 33.34 -16.66 -31.62
N LYS A 14 32.99 -15.37 -31.49
CA LYS A 14 33.21 -14.35 -32.53
C LYS A 14 34.05 -13.22 -31.94
N HIS A 15 35.11 -12.81 -32.65
CA HIS A 15 35.92 -11.66 -32.23
C HIS A 15 35.26 -10.34 -32.68
N PRO A 16 34.98 -9.41 -31.75
CA PRO A 16 34.47 -8.08 -32.08
C PRO A 16 35.55 -7.23 -32.77
N LYS A 17 35.13 -6.34 -33.67
CA LYS A 17 36.03 -5.40 -34.38
C LYS A 17 36.33 -4.20 -33.46
N PRO A 18 37.59 -3.77 -33.29
CA PRO A 18 37.91 -2.52 -32.61
C PRO A 18 37.21 -1.33 -33.28
N PHE A 19 36.65 -0.42 -32.47
CA PHE A 19 35.95 0.77 -32.90
C PHE A 19 36.63 2.01 -32.33
N ILE A 20 36.59 3.12 -33.06
CA ILE A 20 37.09 4.43 -32.63
C ILE A 20 35.99 5.44 -32.96
N VAL A 21 35.50 6.15 -31.95
CA VAL A 21 34.53 7.23 -32.15
C VAL A 21 35.21 8.37 -32.90
N HIS A 22 34.69 8.70 -34.08
CA HIS A 22 35.15 9.84 -34.86
C HIS A 22 34.01 10.40 -35.71
N HIS A 23 33.56 11.61 -35.39
CA HIS A 23 32.64 12.40 -36.21
C HIS A 23 33.45 13.23 -37.21
N THR A 24 32.90 13.51 -38.39
CA THR A 24 33.61 14.36 -39.36
C THR A 24 33.62 15.81 -38.89
N ASP A 25 34.62 16.60 -39.30
CA ASP A 25 34.61 18.05 -39.03
C ASP A 25 33.39 18.75 -39.66
N GLU A 26 32.79 18.14 -40.68
CA GLU A 26 31.53 18.58 -41.29
C GLU A 26 30.35 18.40 -40.33
N GLN A 27 30.15 17.21 -39.78
CA GLN A 27 29.12 16.95 -38.76
C GLN A 27 29.26 17.89 -37.55
N LEU A 28 30.49 18.21 -37.13
CA LEU A 28 30.74 19.14 -36.03
C LEU A 28 30.50 20.61 -36.39
N ARG A 29 30.73 21.01 -37.65
CA ARG A 29 30.34 22.34 -38.14
C ARG A 29 28.83 22.47 -38.25
N ASP A 30 28.15 21.48 -38.81
CA ASP A 30 26.69 21.47 -38.97
C ASP A 30 26.00 21.49 -37.61
N PHE A 31 26.50 20.71 -36.65
CA PHE A 31 26.06 20.78 -35.26
C PHE A 31 26.15 22.20 -34.70
N LYS A 32 27.29 22.90 -34.86
CA LYS A 32 27.44 24.29 -34.39
C LYS A 32 26.51 25.26 -35.12
N ALA A 33 26.40 25.16 -36.45
CA ALA A 33 25.50 26.00 -37.25
C ALA A 33 24.02 25.84 -36.85
N ASN A 34 23.60 24.62 -36.49
CA ASN A 34 22.26 24.34 -35.97
C ASN A 34 22.03 24.99 -34.59
N ILE A 35 23.02 24.94 -33.67
CA ILE A 35 22.92 25.63 -32.38
C ILE A 35 22.97 27.15 -32.52
N GLU A 36 23.70 27.69 -33.49
CA GLU A 36 23.78 29.13 -33.76
C GLU A 36 22.49 29.71 -34.36
N SER A 37 21.81 28.93 -35.21
CA SER A 37 20.54 29.31 -35.85
C SER A 37 19.29 28.98 -35.03
N ALA A 38 19.42 28.16 -33.98
CA ALA A 38 18.32 27.79 -33.10
C ALA A 38 17.67 29.00 -32.41
N LYS A 39 16.35 29.13 -32.56
CA LYS A 39 15.56 30.18 -31.90
C LYS A 39 15.04 29.68 -30.56
N ILE A 40 15.34 30.41 -29.49
CA ILE A 40 14.66 30.25 -28.20
C ILE A 40 13.32 30.99 -28.29
N GLY A 41 12.23 30.34 -27.86
CA GLY A 41 10.90 30.96 -27.81
C GLY A 41 10.83 32.17 -26.88
N PRO A 42 9.72 32.93 -26.89
CA PRO A 42 9.52 34.02 -25.95
C PRO A 42 9.44 33.51 -24.50
N THR A 43 9.66 34.41 -23.54
CA THR A 43 9.29 34.17 -22.15
C THR A 43 7.79 34.03 -22.03
N THR A 44 7.32 32.97 -21.39
CA THR A 44 5.90 32.69 -21.10
C THR A 44 5.71 32.53 -19.60
N TYR A 45 4.47 32.48 -19.12
CA TYR A 45 4.18 32.24 -17.70
C TYR A 45 4.81 30.92 -17.21
N GLU A 46 4.82 29.88 -18.04
CA GLU A 46 5.30 28.54 -17.70
C GLU A 46 6.82 28.50 -17.60
N ASN A 47 7.53 29.08 -18.58
CA ASN A 47 8.98 28.94 -18.70
C ASN A 47 9.79 29.95 -17.84
N VAL A 48 9.13 30.86 -17.13
CA VAL A 48 9.77 31.70 -16.10
C VAL A 48 9.70 31.11 -14.68
N GLN A 49 9.00 29.99 -14.48
CA GLN A 49 8.87 29.36 -13.16
C GLN A 49 10.17 28.69 -12.71
N GLN A 50 10.89 29.35 -11.80
CA GLN A 50 12.22 28.92 -11.34
C GLN A 50 12.22 27.53 -10.63
N ASN A 51 11.08 27.07 -10.13
CA ASN A 51 10.93 25.74 -9.55
C ASN A 51 10.83 24.61 -10.60
N ARG A 52 10.82 24.94 -11.90
CA ARG A 52 10.71 24.00 -13.04
C ARG A 52 9.44 23.13 -13.05
N GLN A 53 8.37 23.58 -12.39
CA GLN A 53 7.09 22.83 -12.31
C GLN A 53 6.44 22.57 -13.69
N TYR A 54 6.81 23.33 -14.72
CA TYR A 54 6.36 23.16 -16.11
C TYR A 54 7.49 22.81 -17.09
N GLY A 55 8.63 22.32 -16.59
CA GLY A 55 9.80 21.93 -17.39
C GLY A 55 10.96 22.91 -17.34
N VAL A 56 11.77 22.96 -18.40
CA VAL A 56 12.98 23.80 -18.45
C VAL A 56 12.64 25.30 -18.44
N THR A 57 13.40 26.09 -17.69
CA THR A 57 13.21 27.54 -17.70
C THR A 57 13.83 28.17 -18.94
N TRP A 58 13.25 29.28 -19.39
CA TRP A 58 13.78 30.10 -20.49
C TRP A 58 15.22 30.54 -20.22
N GLN A 59 15.50 30.93 -18.97
CA GLN A 59 16.83 31.31 -18.52
C GLN A 59 17.81 30.14 -18.67
N TRP A 60 17.48 28.96 -18.12
CA TRP A 60 18.33 27.78 -18.21
C TRP A 60 18.60 27.37 -19.66
N LEU A 61 17.58 27.41 -20.53
CA LEU A 61 17.73 27.07 -21.94
C LEU A 61 18.66 28.06 -22.68
N ARG A 62 18.58 29.36 -22.35
CA ARG A 62 19.47 30.39 -22.89
C ARG A 62 20.92 30.20 -22.44
N GLU A 63 21.13 29.90 -21.16
CA GLU A 63 22.46 29.61 -20.60
C GLU A 63 23.04 28.33 -21.21
N ALA A 64 22.22 27.28 -21.36
CA ALA A 64 22.62 26.02 -22.00
C ALA A 64 23.04 26.23 -23.47
N VAL A 65 22.27 26.99 -24.27
CA VAL A 65 22.64 27.32 -25.66
C VAL A 65 23.94 28.10 -25.72
N ALA A 66 24.20 29.02 -24.78
CA ALA A 66 25.48 29.74 -24.72
C ALA A 66 26.65 28.78 -24.47
N VAL A 67 26.55 27.89 -23.47
CA VAL A 67 27.57 26.87 -23.19
C VAL A 67 27.77 25.92 -24.38
N TRP A 68 26.71 25.60 -25.12
CA TRP A 68 26.78 24.62 -26.21
C TRP A 68 27.52 25.13 -27.46
N LYS A 69 27.54 26.45 -27.70
CA LYS A 69 28.33 27.06 -28.80
C LYS A 69 29.83 26.86 -28.62
N ASP A 70 30.30 27.00 -27.38
CA ASP A 70 31.70 26.81 -27.00
C ASP A 70 32.05 25.33 -26.72
N PHE A 71 31.08 24.42 -26.84
CA PHE A 71 31.31 23.00 -26.62
C PHE A 71 32.24 22.40 -27.68
N ASP A 72 33.11 21.52 -27.21
CA ASP A 72 34.16 20.87 -28.00
C ASP A 72 33.99 19.35 -27.92
N TRP A 73 33.35 18.79 -28.94
CA TRP A 73 33.07 17.36 -29.02
C TRP A 73 34.34 16.50 -29.12
N ARG A 74 35.45 17.04 -29.66
CA ARG A 74 36.73 16.29 -29.77
C ARG A 74 37.28 15.88 -28.40
N LYS A 75 36.97 16.65 -27.34
CA LYS A 75 37.28 16.27 -25.95
C LYS A 75 36.48 15.05 -25.49
N VAL A 76 35.21 14.93 -25.89
CA VAL A 76 34.36 13.77 -25.58
C VAL A 76 34.87 12.53 -26.31
N GLU A 77 35.14 12.64 -27.61
CA GLU A 77 35.73 11.53 -28.38
C GLU A 77 37.05 11.04 -27.78
N SER A 78 37.93 11.98 -27.39
CA SER A 78 39.21 11.66 -26.74
C SER A 78 39.04 10.96 -25.39
N GLN A 79 37.96 11.26 -24.64
CA GLN A 79 37.64 10.59 -23.38
C GLN A 79 37.08 9.18 -23.61
N VAL A 80 36.23 8.99 -24.63
CA VAL A 80 35.67 7.68 -24.98
C VAL A 80 36.75 6.75 -25.53
N ASN A 81 37.54 7.22 -26.50
CA ASN A 81 38.59 6.46 -27.18
C ASN A 81 39.81 6.16 -26.30
N ARG A 82 39.86 6.71 -25.07
CA ARG A 82 40.85 6.31 -24.04
C ARG A 82 40.63 4.86 -23.58
N PHE A 83 39.43 4.32 -23.75
CA PHE A 83 39.07 2.96 -23.41
C PHE A 83 38.79 2.12 -24.67
N PRO A 84 38.92 0.79 -24.60
CA PRO A 84 38.54 -0.09 -25.71
C PRO A 84 37.05 0.06 -26.05
N ASN A 85 36.78 0.46 -27.30
CA ASN A 85 35.46 0.45 -27.92
C ASN A 85 35.47 -0.61 -29.03
N PHE A 86 34.32 -1.21 -29.29
CA PHE A 86 34.16 -2.30 -30.25
C PHE A 86 32.81 -2.25 -30.97
N THR A 87 32.73 -2.94 -32.10
CA THR A 87 31.48 -3.29 -32.80
C THR A 87 31.45 -4.79 -33.11
N ALA A 88 30.30 -5.44 -32.94
CA ALA A 88 30.09 -6.84 -33.28
C ALA A 88 28.82 -7.01 -34.13
N GLU A 89 28.84 -7.94 -35.09
CA GLU A 89 27.64 -8.31 -35.86
C GLU A 89 26.90 -9.45 -35.14
N VAL A 90 25.69 -9.14 -34.70
CA VAL A 90 24.84 -10.04 -33.91
C VAL A 90 23.60 -10.40 -34.72
N ASP A 91 23.47 -11.68 -35.05
CA ASP A 91 22.37 -12.20 -35.85
C ASP A 91 21.19 -12.59 -34.96
N ASP A 92 20.02 -11.98 -35.14
CA ASP A 92 18.76 -12.35 -34.49
C ASP A 92 17.62 -12.42 -35.53
N ASN A 93 16.88 -13.53 -35.54
CA ASN A 93 15.72 -13.76 -36.42
C ASN A 93 15.95 -13.38 -37.90
N GLY A 94 17.11 -13.81 -38.43
CA GLY A 94 17.49 -13.63 -39.84
C GLY A 94 18.01 -12.23 -40.20
N VAL A 95 18.12 -11.29 -39.24
CA VAL A 95 18.69 -9.96 -39.45
C VAL A 95 19.96 -9.81 -38.61
N SER A 96 20.98 -9.20 -39.20
CA SER A 96 22.26 -8.92 -38.54
C SER A 96 22.27 -7.48 -38.03
N TYR A 97 22.59 -7.31 -36.75
CA TYR A 97 22.64 -6.02 -36.07
C TYR A 97 24.08 -5.69 -35.68
N THR A 98 24.55 -4.51 -36.07
CA THR A 98 25.87 -4.00 -35.63
C THR A 98 25.73 -3.39 -34.25
N ILE A 99 26.26 -4.06 -33.23
CA ILE A 99 26.17 -3.59 -31.83
C ILE A 99 27.51 -3.00 -31.39
N HIS A 100 27.49 -1.71 -31.06
CA HIS A 100 28.59 -1.00 -30.44
C HIS A 100 28.66 -1.29 -28.94
N PHE A 101 29.85 -1.46 -28.38
CA PHE A 101 30.06 -1.53 -26.93
C PHE A 101 31.44 -1.04 -26.49
N MET A 102 31.51 -0.46 -25.30
CA MET A 102 32.76 -0.25 -24.57
C MET A 102 33.09 -1.48 -23.72
N ALA A 103 34.37 -1.82 -23.59
CA ALA A 103 34.79 -2.90 -22.69
C ALA A 103 36.07 -2.63 -21.90
N LEU A 104 36.12 -3.16 -20.68
CA LEU A 104 37.35 -3.45 -19.95
C LEU A 104 37.44 -4.96 -19.77
N PHE A 105 38.24 -5.64 -20.59
CA PHE A 105 38.52 -7.05 -20.39
C PHE A 105 39.64 -7.25 -19.36
N SER A 106 39.46 -8.27 -18.52
CA SER A 106 40.49 -8.79 -17.63
C SER A 106 41.36 -9.83 -18.34
N ASN A 107 42.57 -10.02 -17.83
CA ASN A 107 43.46 -11.12 -18.20
C ASN A 107 43.39 -12.29 -17.19
N ARG A 108 42.39 -12.30 -16.30
CA ARG A 108 42.16 -13.41 -15.35
C ARG A 108 41.10 -14.37 -15.90
N ASP A 109 41.39 -15.66 -15.86
CA ASP A 109 40.46 -16.71 -16.30
C ASP A 109 39.21 -16.84 -15.38
N ASP A 110 39.27 -16.28 -14.17
CA ASP A 110 38.18 -16.27 -13.18
C ASP A 110 37.43 -14.93 -13.07
N ALA A 111 37.68 -13.98 -13.98
CA ALA A 111 37.03 -12.67 -13.94
C ALA A 111 35.53 -12.78 -14.27
N ILE A 112 34.70 -12.17 -13.41
CA ILE A 112 33.24 -12.25 -13.57
C ILE A 112 32.81 -11.30 -14.71
N PRO A 113 32.13 -11.78 -15.76
CA PRO A 113 31.64 -10.90 -16.82
C PRO A 113 30.43 -10.11 -16.34
N VAL A 114 30.37 -8.81 -16.67
CA VAL A 114 29.31 -7.89 -16.29
C VAL A 114 28.84 -7.10 -17.52
N LEU A 115 27.58 -7.28 -17.89
CA LEU A 115 26.87 -6.50 -18.89
C LEU A 115 26.18 -5.32 -18.22
N ALA A 116 26.59 -4.07 -18.49
CA ALA A 116 26.04 -2.87 -17.89
C ALA A 116 25.20 -2.08 -18.90
N LEU A 117 23.91 -1.94 -18.64
CA LEU A 117 22.90 -1.41 -19.57
C LEU A 117 22.45 0.01 -19.16
N HIS A 118 22.58 0.95 -20.10
CA HIS A 118 22.04 2.31 -19.99
C HIS A 118 20.53 2.34 -20.28
N GLY A 119 19.92 3.52 -20.14
CA GLY A 119 18.52 3.77 -20.50
C GLY A 119 18.34 4.97 -21.44
N TRP A 120 17.20 5.66 -21.31
CA TRP A 120 16.79 6.86 -22.03
C TRP A 120 16.58 8.03 -21.03
N PRO A 121 16.98 9.29 -21.35
CA PRO A 121 17.68 9.76 -22.56
C PRO A 121 19.20 9.49 -22.51
N GLY A 122 19.59 8.42 -21.82
CA GLY A 122 20.95 7.99 -21.57
C GLY A 122 21.67 7.34 -22.75
N CYS A 123 22.93 6.95 -22.51
CA CYS A 123 23.77 6.16 -23.41
C CYS A 123 25.00 5.61 -22.68
N PHE A 124 25.82 4.83 -23.40
CA PHE A 124 27.05 4.22 -22.88
C PHE A 124 28.01 5.19 -22.15
N LEU A 125 27.95 6.51 -22.42
CA LEU A 125 28.76 7.55 -21.78
C LEU A 125 28.58 7.61 -20.24
N GLU A 126 27.41 7.21 -19.73
CA GLU A 126 27.11 7.15 -18.29
C GLU A 126 28.12 6.28 -17.50
N PHE A 127 28.74 5.31 -18.17
CA PHE A 127 29.67 4.36 -17.56
C PHE A 127 31.15 4.79 -17.64
N LEU A 128 31.48 5.89 -18.33
CA LEU A 128 32.85 6.44 -18.36
C LEU A 128 33.47 6.71 -16.97
N PRO A 129 32.72 7.22 -15.95
CA PRO A 129 33.25 7.37 -14.60
C PRO A 129 33.59 6.03 -13.93
N ILE A 130 32.83 4.97 -14.23
CA ILE A 130 33.09 3.61 -13.73
C ILE A 130 34.35 3.04 -14.40
N PHE A 131 34.47 3.17 -15.72
CA PHE A 131 35.66 2.75 -16.47
C PHE A 131 36.92 3.49 -15.97
N SER A 132 36.81 4.79 -15.71
CA SER A 132 37.88 5.61 -15.13
C SER A 132 38.28 5.15 -13.73
N ARG A 133 37.32 4.85 -12.85
CA ARG A 133 37.60 4.37 -11.49
C ARG A 133 38.19 2.95 -11.46
N LEU A 134 37.74 2.05 -12.34
CA LEU A 134 38.25 0.68 -12.41
C LEU A 134 39.66 0.64 -13.00
N SER A 135 39.90 1.32 -14.11
CA SER A 135 41.23 1.39 -14.74
C SER A 135 42.28 2.13 -13.90
N ALA A 136 41.87 3.10 -13.08
CA ALA A 136 42.76 3.74 -12.11
C ALA A 136 43.12 2.83 -10.92
N LYS A 137 42.33 1.78 -10.65
CA LYS A 137 42.47 0.91 -9.46
C LYS A 137 43.08 -0.46 -9.75
N TYR A 138 42.85 -1.02 -10.94
CA TYR A 138 43.24 -2.39 -11.29
C TYR A 138 43.93 -2.46 -12.64
N ARG A 139 45.07 -3.15 -12.74
CA ARG A 139 45.64 -3.54 -14.04
C ARG A 139 44.82 -4.69 -14.66
N PRO A 140 44.96 -5.00 -15.97
CA PRO A 140 44.17 -6.04 -16.63
C PRO A 140 44.32 -7.41 -15.95
N GLN A 141 45.50 -7.74 -15.43
CA GLN A 141 45.81 -8.97 -14.69
C GLN A 141 45.18 -9.03 -13.28
N GLU A 142 44.74 -7.89 -12.75
CA GLU A 142 44.21 -7.75 -11.38
C GLU A 142 42.70 -7.47 -11.37
N LEU A 143 42.15 -7.00 -12.49
CA LEU A 143 40.75 -6.62 -12.65
C LEU A 143 39.86 -7.86 -12.46
N PRO A 144 39.03 -7.92 -11.42
CA PRO A 144 38.25 -9.13 -11.11
C PRO A 144 36.99 -9.30 -11.98
N TYR A 145 36.84 -8.47 -13.01
CA TYR A 145 35.64 -8.38 -13.84
C TYR A 145 36.01 -8.20 -15.32
N HIS A 146 35.20 -8.75 -16.24
CA HIS A 146 35.09 -8.17 -17.58
C HIS A 146 33.89 -7.22 -17.54
N ILE A 147 34.05 -5.94 -17.87
CA ILE A 147 32.93 -4.99 -17.93
C ILE A 147 32.62 -4.70 -19.40
N ILE A 148 31.36 -4.89 -19.80
CA ILE A 148 30.85 -4.69 -21.15
C ILE A 148 29.66 -3.72 -21.08
N VAL A 149 29.75 -2.60 -21.78
CA VAL A 149 28.69 -1.56 -21.84
C VAL A 149 28.26 -1.40 -23.30
N PRO A 150 27.21 -2.11 -23.75
CA PRO A 150 26.67 -1.91 -25.08
C PRO A 150 25.96 -0.56 -25.19
N SER A 151 25.93 -0.04 -26.41
CA SER A 151 24.85 0.84 -26.83
C SER A 151 23.67 -0.03 -27.23
N LEU A 152 22.49 0.18 -26.63
CA LEU A 152 21.28 -0.56 -26.99
C LEU A 152 20.98 -0.41 -28.50
N PRO A 153 20.30 -1.38 -29.15
CA PRO A 153 19.87 -1.23 -30.54
C PRO A 153 19.08 0.07 -30.74
N GLY A 154 19.46 0.88 -31.74
CA GLY A 154 18.94 2.23 -31.96
C GLY A 154 19.62 3.37 -31.19
N TYR A 155 20.63 3.10 -30.35
CA TYR A 155 21.33 4.12 -29.57
C TYR A 155 22.78 4.32 -30.04
N ALA A 156 23.19 5.59 -30.11
CA ALA A 156 24.54 6.03 -30.46
C ALA A 156 25.11 5.40 -31.75
N TYR A 157 26.01 4.40 -31.62
CA TYR A 157 26.68 3.75 -32.75
C TYR A 157 26.20 2.31 -33.01
N SER A 158 25.21 1.82 -32.27
CA SER A 158 24.52 0.57 -32.60
C SER A 158 23.51 0.80 -33.73
N SER A 159 23.34 -0.20 -34.60
CA SER A 159 22.38 -0.14 -35.70
C SER A 159 20.96 0.15 -35.22
N ALA A 160 20.18 0.86 -36.04
CA ALA A 160 18.76 1.08 -35.79
C ALA A 160 17.98 -0.26 -35.71
N PRO A 161 16.82 -0.27 -35.02
CA PRO A 161 15.84 -1.34 -35.15
C PRO A 161 15.42 -1.54 -36.62
N PRO A 162 14.85 -2.71 -36.97
CA PRO A 162 14.36 -2.98 -38.32
C PRO A 162 13.28 -1.97 -38.73
N LEU A 163 13.30 -1.55 -40.00
CA LEU A 163 12.33 -0.60 -40.55
C LEU A 163 11.03 -1.26 -41.03
N ASP A 164 11.03 -2.59 -41.17
CA ASP A 164 9.96 -3.40 -41.74
C ASP A 164 9.05 -4.08 -40.69
N ARG A 165 9.39 -3.97 -39.40
CA ARG A 165 8.66 -4.64 -38.30
C ARG A 165 8.88 -3.96 -36.93
N ASP A 166 7.95 -4.21 -36.01
CA ASP A 166 8.05 -3.81 -34.60
C ASP A 166 9.28 -4.43 -33.92
N PHE A 167 9.84 -3.73 -32.94
CA PHE A 167 11.05 -4.13 -32.23
C PHE A 167 10.96 -3.76 -30.74
N ARG A 168 11.01 -4.78 -29.89
CA ARG A 168 10.71 -4.67 -28.46
C ARG A 168 11.92 -4.96 -27.58
N LEU A 169 11.74 -4.79 -26.27
CA LEU A 169 12.81 -5.00 -25.28
C LEU A 169 13.32 -6.45 -25.28
N GLU A 170 12.46 -7.42 -25.59
CA GLU A 170 12.81 -8.84 -25.77
C GLU A 170 13.80 -9.03 -26.93
N ASN A 171 13.62 -8.32 -28.05
CA ASN A 171 14.53 -8.38 -29.19
C ASN A 171 15.89 -7.80 -28.83
N ALA A 172 15.90 -6.61 -28.22
CA ALA A 172 17.13 -5.99 -27.73
C ALA A 172 17.88 -6.91 -26.77
N ALA A 173 17.17 -7.59 -25.86
CA ALA A 173 17.77 -8.48 -24.90
C ALA A 173 18.33 -9.77 -25.49
N ASN A 174 17.63 -10.38 -26.46
CA ASN A 174 18.13 -11.55 -27.19
C ASN A 174 19.41 -11.24 -27.96
N ILE A 175 19.49 -10.06 -28.58
CA ILE A 175 20.68 -9.55 -29.25
C ILE A 175 21.83 -9.37 -28.24
N LEU A 176 21.58 -8.77 -27.08
CA LEU A 176 22.62 -8.55 -26.06
C LEU A 176 23.06 -9.84 -25.35
N ASP A 177 22.17 -10.82 -25.18
CA ASP A 177 22.56 -12.17 -24.71
C ASP A 177 23.46 -12.87 -25.75
N THR A 178 23.07 -12.78 -27.03
CA THR A 178 23.85 -13.35 -28.13
C THR A 178 25.23 -12.68 -28.23
N LEU A 179 25.34 -11.38 -28.00
CA LEU A 179 26.63 -10.68 -27.88
C LEU A 179 27.49 -11.27 -26.74
N MET A 180 26.94 -11.45 -25.55
CA MET A 180 27.68 -12.00 -24.41
C MET A 180 28.11 -13.46 -24.64
N VAL A 181 27.26 -14.27 -25.28
CA VAL A 181 27.59 -15.64 -25.73
C VAL A 181 28.73 -15.62 -26.76
N GLN A 182 28.65 -14.75 -27.77
CA GLN A 182 29.71 -14.59 -28.78
C GLN A 182 31.05 -14.15 -28.18
N LEU A 183 31.04 -13.35 -27.11
CA LEU A 183 32.23 -12.95 -26.35
C LEU A 183 32.77 -14.05 -25.40
N GLY A 184 32.14 -15.23 -25.38
CA GLY A 184 32.63 -16.39 -24.63
C GLY A 184 32.12 -16.47 -23.19
N PHE A 185 31.05 -15.75 -22.85
CA PHE A 185 30.44 -15.68 -21.51
C PHE A 185 29.19 -16.55 -21.35
N GLU A 186 28.99 -17.53 -22.25
CA GLU A 186 27.89 -18.50 -22.21
C GLU A 186 27.75 -19.29 -20.91
N ASN A 187 28.84 -19.43 -20.13
CA ASN A 187 28.83 -20.15 -18.85
C ASN A 187 28.21 -19.34 -17.70
N GLY A 188 28.09 -18.01 -17.86
CA GLY A 188 27.47 -17.12 -16.89
C GLY A 188 28.03 -15.70 -16.96
N TYR A 189 27.14 -14.72 -16.75
CA TYR A 189 27.49 -13.31 -16.63
C TYR A 189 26.50 -12.59 -15.70
N VAL A 190 26.94 -11.47 -15.14
CA VAL A 190 26.13 -10.56 -14.34
C VAL A 190 25.55 -9.50 -15.26
N VAL A 191 24.32 -9.06 -15.02
CA VAL A 191 23.74 -7.89 -15.69
C VAL A 191 23.49 -6.80 -14.67
N GLN A 192 23.87 -5.57 -14.99
CA GLN A 192 23.50 -4.37 -14.26
C GLN A 192 22.67 -3.49 -15.18
N GLY A 193 21.55 -2.95 -14.69
CA GLY A 193 20.68 -2.09 -15.48
C GLY A 193 19.98 -1.02 -14.65
N GLY A 194 19.72 0.12 -15.27
CA GLY A 194 18.82 1.18 -14.79
C GLY A 194 17.91 1.64 -15.93
N ASP A 195 16.79 2.28 -15.60
CA ASP A 195 15.83 2.82 -16.59
C ASP A 195 15.42 1.75 -17.64
N VAL A 196 15.42 2.03 -18.96
CA VAL A 196 15.12 1.07 -20.02
C VAL A 196 16.03 -0.16 -19.92
N GLY A 197 17.31 0.00 -19.55
CA GLY A 197 18.24 -1.11 -19.34
C GLY A 197 17.83 -2.10 -18.24
N ASN A 198 17.10 -1.65 -17.20
CA ASN A 198 16.48 -2.55 -16.23
C ASN A 198 15.41 -3.41 -16.90
N ASN A 199 14.55 -2.80 -17.71
CA ASN A 199 13.44 -3.51 -18.37
C ASN A 199 13.94 -4.43 -19.49
N THR A 200 14.98 -4.03 -20.24
CA THR A 200 15.66 -4.87 -21.24
C THR A 200 16.20 -6.16 -20.63
N TYR A 201 16.75 -6.12 -19.41
CA TYR A 201 17.21 -7.33 -18.73
C TYR A 201 16.06 -8.21 -18.17
N LEU A 202 14.96 -7.60 -17.75
CA LEU A 202 13.80 -8.33 -17.25
C LEU A 202 13.04 -9.06 -18.38
N ALA A 203 12.98 -8.50 -19.59
CA ALA A 203 12.30 -9.09 -20.74
C ALA A 203 12.68 -10.57 -21.04
N PRO A 204 13.96 -10.97 -21.16
CA PRO A 204 14.33 -12.38 -21.38
C PRO A 204 14.17 -13.24 -20.12
N THR A 205 14.22 -12.63 -18.92
CA THR A 205 13.94 -13.32 -17.66
C THR A 205 12.49 -13.83 -17.60
N VAL A 206 11.57 -13.17 -18.32
CA VAL A 206 10.16 -13.59 -18.47
C VAL A 206 9.97 -14.67 -19.56
N GLN A 207 10.90 -14.84 -20.51
CA GLN A 207 10.75 -15.77 -21.64
C GLN A 207 11.70 -16.99 -21.66
N ARG A 208 12.82 -16.99 -20.92
CA ARG A 208 13.76 -18.13 -20.86
C ARG A 208 14.26 -18.39 -19.44
N HIS A 209 13.95 -19.59 -18.93
CA HIS A 209 14.40 -20.16 -17.64
C HIS A 209 15.94 -20.28 -17.50
N SER A 210 16.66 -19.15 -17.44
CA SER A 210 18.14 -19.17 -17.40
C SER A 210 18.77 -18.03 -16.60
N VAL A 211 18.02 -17.36 -15.73
CA VAL A 211 18.49 -16.29 -14.83
C VAL A 211 18.15 -16.66 -13.39
N ASP A 212 19.16 -16.98 -12.58
CA ASP A 212 18.98 -17.60 -11.26
C ASP A 212 18.90 -16.59 -10.10
N ALA A 213 19.25 -15.30 -10.31
CA ALA A 213 19.09 -14.25 -9.30
C ALA A 213 18.93 -12.86 -9.92
N THR A 214 17.97 -12.07 -9.42
CA THR A 214 17.78 -10.65 -9.75
C THR A 214 17.60 -9.83 -8.47
N PHE A 215 18.47 -8.86 -8.21
CA PHE A 215 18.35 -7.89 -7.12
C PHE A 215 18.02 -6.52 -7.71
N SER A 216 16.81 -6.03 -7.49
CA SER A 216 16.39 -4.68 -7.89
C SER A 216 16.44 -3.70 -6.71
N CYS A 217 17.13 -2.58 -6.91
CA CYS A 217 16.96 -1.36 -6.13
C CYS A 217 16.50 -0.26 -7.08
N VAL A 218 15.70 0.69 -6.59
CA VAL A 218 14.96 1.70 -7.38
C VAL A 218 15.84 2.65 -8.22
N THR A 219 17.17 2.56 -8.11
CA THR A 219 18.14 3.29 -8.95
C THR A 219 19.22 2.43 -9.61
N CYS A 220 19.25 1.10 -9.40
CA CYS A 220 20.12 0.13 -10.08
C CYS A 220 19.72 -1.30 -9.72
N ALA A 221 19.52 -2.16 -10.71
CA ALA A 221 19.43 -3.62 -10.53
C ALA A 221 20.75 -4.32 -10.86
N MET A 222 21.07 -5.41 -10.16
CA MET A 222 22.09 -6.39 -10.56
C MET A 222 21.51 -7.81 -10.51
N GLY A 223 21.74 -8.62 -11.53
CA GLY A 223 21.34 -10.04 -11.57
C GLY A 223 22.42 -10.94 -12.15
N ILE A 224 22.35 -12.25 -11.92
CA ILE A 224 23.41 -13.23 -12.21
C ILE A 224 22.87 -14.42 -13.02
N ARG A 225 23.58 -14.79 -14.09
CA ARG A 225 23.34 -15.96 -14.93
C ARG A 225 24.32 -17.10 -14.62
N PHE A 226 23.84 -18.34 -14.55
CA PHE A 226 24.66 -19.55 -14.51
C PHE A 226 24.15 -20.58 -15.53
N LYS A 227 25.05 -21.39 -16.10
CA LYS A 227 24.71 -22.43 -17.08
C LYS A 227 24.22 -23.77 -16.46
N ASN A 228 24.52 -24.00 -15.19
CA ASN A 228 24.09 -25.17 -14.40
C ASN A 228 23.73 -24.73 -12.97
N LYS A 229 22.80 -25.44 -12.30
CA LYS A 229 22.50 -25.23 -10.87
C LYS A 229 23.80 -25.27 -10.04
N PRO A 230 24.21 -24.17 -9.38
CA PRO A 230 25.38 -24.19 -8.52
C PRO A 230 25.10 -24.99 -7.24
N ASP A 231 26.12 -25.65 -6.70
CA ASP A 231 26.06 -26.12 -5.31
C ASP A 231 25.97 -24.92 -4.34
N ASP A 232 25.51 -25.18 -3.12
CA ASP A 232 25.26 -24.10 -2.16
C ASP A 232 26.57 -23.49 -1.60
N GLN A 233 27.71 -24.19 -1.71
CA GLN A 233 29.01 -23.61 -1.36
C GLN A 233 29.50 -22.59 -2.41
N ALA A 234 29.21 -22.79 -3.69
CA ALA A 234 29.54 -21.84 -4.74
C ALA A 234 28.72 -20.54 -4.57
N LYS A 235 27.43 -20.66 -4.22
CA LYS A 235 26.57 -19.52 -3.87
C LYS A 235 27.09 -18.79 -2.63
N SER A 236 27.41 -19.52 -1.56
CA SER A 236 27.96 -18.94 -0.32
C SER A 236 29.25 -18.17 -0.61
N ARG A 237 30.23 -18.77 -1.31
CA ARG A 237 31.52 -18.11 -1.61
C ARG A 237 31.38 -16.75 -2.32
N VAL A 238 30.43 -16.62 -3.26
CA VAL A 238 30.16 -15.34 -3.93
C VAL A 238 29.47 -14.34 -2.98
N PHE A 239 28.50 -14.81 -2.20
CA PHE A 239 27.76 -14.00 -1.22
C PHE A 239 28.67 -13.49 -0.09
N ASP A 240 29.55 -14.33 0.42
CA ASP A 240 30.52 -14.04 1.48
C ASP A 240 31.63 -13.08 0.98
N ALA A 241 32.13 -13.28 -0.25
CA ALA A 241 33.08 -12.37 -0.87
C ALA A 241 32.48 -10.96 -1.11
N TRP A 242 31.19 -10.89 -1.43
CA TRP A 242 30.46 -9.63 -1.60
C TRP A 242 30.18 -8.93 -0.26
N ASN A 243 29.65 -9.64 0.73
CA ASN A 243 29.39 -9.09 2.07
C ASN A 243 30.68 -8.67 2.79
N GLY A 244 31.76 -9.44 2.67
CA GLY A 244 33.08 -9.08 3.20
C GLY A 244 33.60 -7.76 2.63
N ARG A 245 33.44 -7.51 1.32
CA ARG A 245 33.81 -6.23 0.69
C ARG A 245 32.83 -5.10 1.00
N ARG A 246 31.53 -5.38 1.13
CA ARG A 246 30.52 -4.38 1.51
C ARG A 246 30.82 -3.77 2.88
N ASN A 247 31.20 -4.60 3.85
CA ASN A 247 31.59 -4.17 5.20
C ASN A 247 32.92 -3.38 5.22
N ALA A 248 33.82 -3.63 4.26
CA ALA A 248 35.06 -2.83 4.10
C ALA A 248 34.80 -1.46 3.45
N ILE A 249 33.91 -1.39 2.45
CA ILE A 249 33.57 -0.15 1.74
C ILE A 249 32.73 0.79 2.63
N ALA A 250 31.82 0.25 3.44
CA ALA A 250 31.01 1.02 4.40
C ALA A 250 31.81 1.73 5.51
N LYS A 251 33.10 1.40 5.68
CA LYS A 251 34.02 2.02 6.65
C LYS A 251 35.14 2.84 5.99
N GLY A 252 35.13 3.00 4.66
CA GLY A 252 36.21 3.67 3.92
C GLY A 252 35.97 5.18 3.70
N PRO A 253 37.04 6.01 3.69
CA PRO A 253 36.93 7.47 3.52
C PRO A 253 36.41 7.94 2.14
N ALA A 254 36.11 7.02 1.22
CA ALA A 254 35.65 7.30 -0.12
C ALA A 254 34.20 7.83 -0.20
N MET A 255 33.32 7.45 0.73
CA MET A 255 31.94 7.99 0.75
C MET A 255 31.93 9.47 1.12
N ALA A 256 32.64 9.86 2.20
CA ALA A 256 32.77 11.26 2.59
C ALA A 256 33.47 12.13 1.52
N ALA A 257 34.23 11.53 0.60
CA ALA A 257 34.80 12.24 -0.56
C ALA A 257 33.78 12.42 -1.70
N PHE A 258 32.78 11.54 -1.81
CA PHE A 258 31.71 11.64 -2.80
C PHE A 258 30.69 12.72 -2.39
N ASP A 259 30.27 12.74 -1.13
CA ASP A 259 29.31 13.73 -0.61
C ASP A 259 29.87 15.15 -0.71
N ARG A 260 31.14 15.35 -0.29
CA ARG A 260 31.85 16.65 -0.45
C ARG A 260 32.01 17.09 -1.91
N ALA A 261 32.04 16.16 -2.87
CA ALA A 261 32.12 16.49 -4.29
C ALA A 261 30.76 16.86 -4.91
N MET A 262 29.65 16.48 -4.26
CA MET A 262 28.29 16.92 -4.63
C MET A 262 27.99 18.30 -4.05
N ASP A 263 28.31 18.53 -2.77
CA ASP A 263 28.11 19.84 -2.12
C ASP A 263 28.92 20.96 -2.79
N ALA A 264 30.17 20.68 -3.16
CA ALA A 264 31.05 21.63 -3.86
C ALA A 264 30.60 22.00 -5.29
N ARG A 265 29.51 21.39 -5.80
CA ARG A 265 28.95 21.66 -7.14
C ARG A 265 27.72 22.57 -7.14
N GLN A 266 27.16 22.93 -5.98
CA GLN A 266 26.02 23.85 -5.88
C GLN A 266 26.42 25.33 -5.73
N SER A 267 27.70 25.65 -5.59
CA SER A 267 28.20 26.97 -5.20
C SER A 267 29.09 27.65 -6.26
N PHE A 268 28.63 27.74 -7.52
CA PHE A 268 29.29 28.55 -8.55
C PHE A 268 28.31 29.27 -9.50
N LEU A 269 27.92 30.50 -9.14
CA LEU A 269 27.80 31.63 -10.07
C LEU A 269 28.32 32.89 -9.35
N PRO A 270 28.94 33.87 -10.05
CA PRO A 270 29.84 34.83 -9.42
C PRO A 270 29.22 36.21 -9.19
N SER A 271 29.70 36.89 -8.14
CA SER A 271 29.68 38.36 -8.04
C SER A 271 30.82 38.86 -7.15
N ASP A 272 31.80 39.47 -7.82
CA ASP A 272 32.71 40.54 -7.40
C ASP A 272 33.31 40.58 -5.98
N ALA A 273 34.62 40.26 -5.95
CA ALA A 273 35.69 41.12 -5.43
C ALA A 273 35.43 42.01 -4.19
N GLN A 274 36.10 41.68 -3.08
CA GLN A 274 37.26 42.46 -2.57
C GLN A 274 37.77 41.93 -1.23
N GLN A 275 39.07 42.16 -0.96
CA GLN A 275 39.74 42.13 0.36
C GLN A 275 39.77 40.78 1.12
N LEU A 276 40.77 40.44 1.91
CA LEU A 276 42.22 40.69 1.98
C LEU A 276 42.67 39.90 3.23
N GLN A 277 43.83 39.23 3.13
CA GLN A 277 44.74 38.82 4.21
C GLN A 277 44.33 39.14 5.68
N LYS A 278 44.40 38.12 6.56
CA LYS A 278 45.40 38.06 7.66
C LYS A 278 45.27 36.81 8.57
N GLN A 279 46.44 36.31 8.99
CA GLN A 279 46.79 35.75 10.33
C GLN A 279 45.91 34.60 10.86
N ASP A 280 46.39 33.37 11.07
CA ASP A 280 47.74 32.85 11.42
C ASP A 280 48.24 33.26 12.83
N GLU A 281 48.78 32.26 13.54
CA GLU A 281 49.39 32.27 14.89
C GLU A 281 48.52 32.68 16.12
N LEU A 282 48.32 31.75 17.07
CA LEU A 282 49.12 31.68 18.32
C LEU A 282 48.75 30.45 19.20
N MET A 283 49.78 29.67 19.57
CA MET A 283 50.17 29.29 20.96
C MET A 283 49.12 28.61 21.88
N THR A 284 49.30 27.36 22.34
CA THR A 284 50.14 26.89 23.50
C THR A 284 49.78 27.58 24.83
N SER A 285 49.74 26.94 26.02
CA SER A 285 50.42 25.72 26.49
C SER A 285 49.99 25.37 27.94
N GLN A 286 50.09 24.08 28.35
CA GLN A 286 50.55 23.61 29.69
C GLN A 286 49.71 23.95 30.96
N THR A 287 49.77 23.26 32.12
CA THR A 287 50.33 21.94 32.56
C THR A 287 49.73 21.48 33.92
N GLU A 288 49.89 20.17 34.23
CA GLU A 288 50.28 19.53 35.53
C GLU A 288 49.39 19.70 36.81
N GLU A 289 48.85 18.60 37.40
CA GLU A 289 49.39 17.73 38.50
C GLU A 289 48.76 18.10 39.88
N GLU A 290 48.63 17.25 40.93
CA GLU A 290 49.11 15.89 41.24
C GLU A 290 48.28 15.20 42.38
N THR A 291 48.37 13.86 42.51
CA THR A 291 48.29 13.03 43.76
C THR A 291 47.00 12.73 44.56
N SER A 292 47.15 11.72 45.45
CA SER A 292 46.19 10.89 46.22
C SER A 292 46.93 10.42 47.52
N PRO A 293 46.64 9.33 48.29
CA PRO A 293 45.59 8.27 48.25
C PRO A 293 45.01 7.83 49.65
N CYS A 294 44.28 6.69 49.65
CA CYS A 294 44.10 5.69 50.75
C CYS A 294 43.18 5.98 51.97
N GLN A 295 42.68 5.00 52.77
CA GLN A 295 42.13 3.63 52.55
C GLN A 295 41.66 3.02 53.92
N HIS A 296 40.91 1.88 53.94
CA HIS A 296 40.65 0.95 55.09
C HIS A 296 39.77 1.48 56.29
N GLU A 297 39.02 0.70 57.13
CA GLU A 297 38.60 -0.73 57.14
C GLU A 297 37.42 -1.12 58.11
N MET A 298 36.64 -2.14 57.72
CA MET A 298 36.18 -3.39 58.42
C MET A 298 35.35 -3.51 59.76
N ARG A 299 34.56 -4.63 59.79
CA ARG A 299 34.06 -5.51 60.91
C ARG A 299 32.84 -5.06 61.76
N SER A 300 31.98 -5.94 62.35
CA SER A 300 31.75 -7.43 62.28
C SER A 300 30.54 -7.94 63.11
N GLY A 301 29.90 -9.08 62.71
CA GLY A 301 29.14 -10.04 63.57
C GLY A 301 27.64 -9.75 63.88
N SER A 302 26.76 -10.69 64.32
CA SER A 302 26.78 -12.18 64.37
C SER A 302 25.43 -12.80 64.87
N LEU A 303 25.05 -14.01 64.37
CA LEU A 303 24.32 -15.13 65.04
C LEU A 303 22.87 -15.02 65.63
N SER A 304 21.93 -15.87 65.15
CA SER A 304 21.37 -17.09 65.84
C SER A 304 19.84 -17.42 65.70
N LEU A 305 19.53 -18.73 65.59
CA LEU A 305 18.33 -19.53 66.00
C LEU A 305 16.90 -19.09 65.57
N GLY A 306 16.13 -19.89 64.79
CA GLY A 306 15.21 -20.97 65.25
C GLY A 306 13.76 -20.59 64.85
N ASP A 307 12.74 -21.45 64.65
CA ASP A 307 12.58 -22.90 64.76
C ASP A 307 11.44 -23.39 63.80
N SER A 308 10.97 -24.64 63.93
CA SER A 308 10.14 -25.40 62.97
C SER A 308 8.76 -25.85 63.48
N THR A 309 7.81 -26.13 62.57
CA THR A 309 6.62 -27.05 62.60
C THR A 309 5.71 -26.70 61.39
N GLY A 310 5.07 -27.58 60.61
CA GLY A 310 4.13 -28.69 60.93
C GLY A 310 2.68 -28.13 60.92
N THR A 311 1.67 -28.61 60.17
CA THR A 311 1.43 -29.94 59.55
C THR A 311 0.31 -29.90 58.47
N VAL A 312 0.28 -30.92 57.60
CA VAL A 312 -0.72 -31.35 56.56
C VAL A 312 -1.97 -32.02 57.24
N PRO A 313 -3.22 -32.18 56.69
CA PRO A 313 -3.61 -32.61 55.31
C PRO A 313 -4.92 -32.07 54.62
N LEU A 314 -5.06 -32.52 53.35
CA LEU A 314 -6.24 -32.78 52.48
C LEU A 314 -7.30 -33.75 53.12
N PRO A 315 -8.38 -34.27 52.44
CA PRO A 315 -8.89 -34.12 51.06
C PRO A 315 -10.42 -33.77 50.97
N THR A 316 -11.02 -33.56 49.78
CA THR A 316 -11.79 -34.56 48.97
C THR A 316 -12.36 -33.83 47.73
N THR A 317 -12.20 -34.24 46.46
CA THR A 317 -12.95 -35.29 45.68
C THR A 317 -14.48 -35.17 45.74
N SER A 318 -15.27 -35.20 44.65
CA SER A 318 -15.01 -35.32 43.19
C SER A 318 -16.32 -35.24 42.37
N THR A 319 -16.24 -35.19 41.02
CA THR A 319 -17.17 -35.84 40.03
C THR A 319 -18.65 -35.32 39.91
N VAL A 320 -19.41 -35.34 38.78
CA VAL A 320 -19.22 -35.80 37.37
C VAL A 320 -20.37 -35.34 36.40
N HIS A 321 -20.08 -35.24 35.08
CA HIS A 321 -20.92 -35.37 33.84
C HIS A 321 -22.35 -34.75 33.67
N GLN A 322 -22.60 -33.99 32.57
CA GLN A 322 -23.31 -34.34 31.28
C GLN A 322 -24.85 -34.09 31.27
N VAL A 323 -25.60 -33.92 30.16
CA VAL A 323 -25.43 -33.44 28.75
C VAL A 323 -26.86 -33.30 28.12
N HIS A 324 -27.03 -32.48 27.05
CA HIS A 324 -28.27 -32.27 26.22
C HIS A 324 -29.45 -31.54 26.92
N GLY A 325 -30.35 -30.82 26.22
CA GLY A 325 -30.43 -30.41 24.80
C GLY A 325 -31.86 -29.99 24.37
N ALA A 326 -32.01 -29.22 23.27
CA ALA A 326 -33.27 -28.86 22.55
C ALA A 326 -34.32 -27.98 23.30
N GLN A 327 -35.26 -27.22 22.68
CA GLN A 327 -35.45 -26.65 21.31
C GLN A 327 -36.60 -25.58 21.33
N ILE A 328 -36.42 -24.45 20.59
CA ILE A 328 -37.36 -23.69 19.69
C ILE A 328 -38.80 -23.30 20.13
N THR A 329 -39.30 -22.19 19.54
CA THR A 329 -40.71 -21.71 19.31
C THR A 329 -41.33 -20.75 20.34
N ASP A 330 -42.23 -19.81 19.97
CA ASP A 330 -42.38 -18.93 18.79
C ASP A 330 -43.48 -17.86 19.09
N GLU A 331 -43.55 -16.76 18.33
CA GLU A 331 -44.67 -15.76 18.28
C GLU A 331 -45.08 -15.05 19.61
N GLY A 332 -45.85 -13.95 19.68
CA GLY A 332 -46.52 -13.10 18.68
C GLY A 332 -47.06 -11.79 19.34
N CYS A 333 -47.55 -10.83 18.54
CA CYS A 333 -47.82 -9.43 18.94
C CYS A 333 -49.31 -9.09 19.18
N GLN A 334 -49.64 -8.12 20.05
CA GLN A 334 -50.78 -7.15 19.95
C GLN A 334 -50.64 -6.03 21.03
N VAL A 335 -50.67 -4.72 20.72
CA VAL A 335 -51.83 -3.79 20.55
C VAL A 335 -52.71 -3.68 21.81
N GLY A 336 -53.12 -2.52 22.35
CA GLY A 336 -52.95 -1.10 22.00
C GLY A 336 -54.05 -0.21 22.66
N SER A 337 -54.00 1.12 22.47
CA SER A 337 -55.01 2.17 22.89
C SER A 337 -55.29 2.41 24.39
N PHE A 338 -55.80 3.55 24.89
CA PHE A 338 -55.79 5.02 24.61
C PHE A 338 -57.00 5.69 25.35
N TYR A 339 -56.90 7.01 25.61
CA TYR A 339 -57.92 7.97 26.15
C TYR A 339 -58.17 7.93 27.68
N ILE A 340 -58.69 8.97 28.37
CA ILE A 340 -59.30 10.29 27.99
C ILE A 340 -58.50 11.49 28.61
N LEU A 341 -58.87 12.73 28.23
CA LEU A 341 -58.41 14.07 28.65
C LEU A 341 -58.86 14.50 30.07
N ASP A 342 -58.21 15.54 30.64
CA ASP A 342 -58.85 16.86 30.87
C ASP A 342 -57.82 17.96 31.23
N ASP A 343 -58.18 19.21 30.98
CA ASP A 343 -57.31 20.41 30.94
C ASP A 343 -57.55 21.30 32.18
N ASP A 344 -56.50 21.85 32.80
CA ASP A 344 -56.36 23.30 33.12
C ASP A 344 -55.12 23.61 34.00
N SER A 345 -54.36 24.62 33.57
CA SER A 345 -53.69 25.69 34.35
C SER A 345 -52.28 26.04 33.86
N THR A 346 -52.13 27.28 33.40
CA THR A 346 -50.90 27.82 32.81
C THR A 346 -49.90 28.32 33.84
N VAL A 347 -48.74 27.66 33.95
CA VAL A 347 -47.46 28.29 34.31
C VAL A 347 -46.37 27.64 33.46
N SER A 348 -45.61 28.44 32.69
CA SER A 348 -44.52 27.94 31.85
C SER A 348 -43.26 27.63 32.67
N PRO A 349 -42.71 26.40 32.62
CA PRO A 349 -41.29 26.18 32.79
C PRO A 349 -40.60 26.25 31.42
N THR A 350 -39.52 27.01 31.33
CA THR A 350 -38.60 26.96 30.19
C THR A 350 -38.12 25.55 29.95
N ILE A 351 -38.37 25.01 28.75
CA ILE A 351 -37.86 23.71 28.34
C ILE A 351 -36.34 23.83 28.19
N ASP A 352 -35.59 23.15 29.05
CA ASP A 352 -34.14 23.01 28.91
C ASP A 352 -33.84 22.18 27.65
N ILE A 353 -33.41 22.89 26.60
CA ILE A 353 -32.87 22.31 25.38
C ILE A 353 -31.57 21.57 25.73
N PRO A 354 -31.34 20.32 25.28
CA PRO A 354 -30.06 19.65 25.45
C PRO A 354 -28.94 20.48 24.83
N GLN A 355 -28.07 21.04 25.67
CA GLN A 355 -26.90 21.81 25.22
C GLN A 355 -25.93 20.87 24.48
N PRO A 356 -25.56 21.15 23.21
CA PRO A 356 -24.55 20.36 22.50
C PRO A 356 -23.16 20.54 23.12
N PHE A 357 -22.25 19.61 22.81
CA PHE A 357 -20.93 19.48 23.43
C PHE A 357 -19.98 20.66 23.11
N ASN A 358 -20.19 21.79 23.78
CA ASN A 358 -19.11 22.74 23.99
C ASN A 358 -18.10 22.13 24.96
N VAL A 359 -16.88 22.01 24.46
CA VAL A 359 -15.57 22.07 25.14
C VAL A 359 -15.62 22.09 26.67
N LEU A 360 -14.86 21.19 27.30
CA LEU A 360 -14.40 21.28 28.70
C LEU A 360 -14.26 22.76 29.12
N PRO A 361 -14.84 23.22 30.24
CA PRO A 361 -14.80 24.63 30.59
C PRO A 361 -13.35 25.11 30.74
N VAL A 362 -12.86 25.80 29.72
CA VAL A 362 -11.60 26.53 29.76
C VAL A 362 -11.90 27.84 30.46
N ASP A 363 -11.37 27.99 31.66
CA ASP A 363 -11.43 29.25 32.40
C ASP A 363 -10.80 30.37 31.55
N PRO A 364 -11.55 31.42 31.16
CA PRO A 364 -11.06 32.45 30.25
C PRO A 364 -9.86 33.24 30.81
N ALA A 365 -9.56 33.12 32.11
CA ALA A 365 -8.41 33.74 32.75
C ALA A 365 -7.04 33.13 32.37
N HIS A 366 -6.98 31.94 31.74
CA HIS A 366 -5.74 31.24 31.39
C HIS A 366 -5.51 31.10 29.88
N THR A 367 -5.68 32.19 29.14
CA THR A 367 -5.52 32.26 27.66
C THR A 367 -4.08 32.55 27.18
N VAL A 368 -3.04 32.14 27.94
CA VAL A 368 -1.63 32.31 27.56
C VAL A 368 -0.78 31.10 27.98
N PHE A 369 0.04 30.57 27.06
CA PHE A 369 0.92 29.38 27.17
C PHE A 369 0.16 28.02 27.20
N GLU A 370 0.66 26.88 26.68
CA GLU A 370 1.99 26.55 26.14
C GLU A 370 1.97 25.35 25.14
N ASN A 371 3.05 25.17 24.36
CA ASN A 371 3.23 24.08 23.39
C ASN A 371 3.29 22.69 24.05
N THR A 372 2.22 21.90 23.90
CA THR A 372 1.91 20.80 24.85
C THR A 372 2.73 19.51 24.68
N PHE A 373 3.14 19.15 23.46
CA PHE A 373 4.12 18.06 23.21
C PHE A 373 5.18 18.39 22.17
N ALA A 374 5.23 19.64 21.68
CA ALA A 374 6.32 20.02 20.80
C ALA A 374 7.64 19.93 21.61
N LEU A 375 8.52 19.05 21.15
CA LEU A 375 9.94 19.38 21.21
C LEU A 375 10.10 20.56 20.26
N SER A 376 10.73 21.64 20.74
CA SER A 376 11.14 22.71 19.82
C SER A 376 12.11 22.07 18.80
N PRO A 377 11.96 22.33 17.49
CA PRO A 377 12.94 21.88 16.49
C PRO A 377 14.38 22.28 16.89
N SER A 378 14.49 23.41 17.59
CA SER A 378 15.70 23.97 18.20
C SER A 378 16.39 23.11 19.27
N SER A 379 15.78 22.01 19.76
CA SER A 379 16.37 21.15 20.80
C SER A 379 17.04 19.88 20.27
N MET A 380 17.02 19.63 18.95
CA MET A 380 17.76 18.52 18.34
C MET A 380 19.18 18.96 18.00
N LEU A 381 20.15 18.54 18.82
CA LEU A 381 21.57 18.66 18.48
C LEU A 381 21.92 17.73 17.29
N PRO A 382 22.88 18.10 16.42
CA PRO A 382 23.36 17.23 15.35
C PRO A 382 23.82 15.87 15.90
N GLY A 383 23.14 14.79 15.49
CA GLY A 383 23.45 13.42 15.93
C GLY A 383 22.39 12.73 16.81
N GLN A 384 21.29 13.38 17.19
CA GLN A 384 20.18 12.68 17.85
C GLN A 384 19.43 11.74 16.88
N THR A 385 19.08 10.54 17.35
CA THR A 385 18.34 9.55 16.54
C THR A 385 16.89 9.97 16.33
N ASN A 386 16.47 10.14 15.08
CA ASN A 386 15.08 10.38 14.75
C ASN A 386 14.25 9.08 14.89
N PHE A 387 13.27 9.10 15.80
CA PHE A 387 12.34 7.99 16.02
C PHE A 387 11.06 8.07 15.17
N ARG A 388 10.83 9.20 14.48
CA ARG A 388 9.81 9.34 13.43
C ARG A 388 10.26 8.62 12.16
N THR A 389 10.40 7.31 12.28
CA THR A 389 10.57 6.45 11.11
C THR A 389 9.23 6.40 10.37
N GLY A 390 9.27 6.54 9.04
CA GLY A 390 8.11 6.26 8.18
C GLY A 390 7.46 4.95 8.62
N GLY A 391 6.13 4.96 8.74
CA GLY A 391 5.42 4.06 9.64
C GLY A 391 5.64 2.56 9.39
N PHE A 392 5.17 1.73 10.33
CA PHE A 392 5.40 0.31 10.25
C PHE A 392 4.55 -0.35 9.16
N ASP A 393 5.19 -1.20 8.36
CA ASP A 393 4.49 -2.21 7.57
C ASP A 393 4.22 -3.42 8.47
N TRP A 394 3.02 -3.44 9.06
CA TRP A 394 2.59 -4.49 9.99
C TRP A 394 2.40 -5.87 9.33
N LEU A 395 2.52 -5.94 8.00
CA LEU A 395 2.27 -7.16 7.24
C LEU A 395 3.58 -7.82 6.76
N ASN A 396 4.69 -7.09 6.83
CA ASN A 396 6.00 -7.46 6.29
C ASN A 396 7.05 -7.90 7.33
N PHE A 397 6.69 -8.07 8.61
CA PHE A 397 7.56 -8.64 9.63
C PHE A 397 7.23 -10.12 9.91
N ASP A 398 8.27 -10.94 10.03
CA ASP A 398 8.17 -12.37 10.34
C ASP A 398 8.76 -12.63 11.74
N ILE A 399 7.89 -12.92 12.72
CA ILE A 399 8.31 -13.44 14.03
C ILE A 399 8.67 -14.91 13.83
N GLY A 400 9.97 -15.21 13.89
CA GLY A 400 10.49 -16.55 13.65
C GLY A 400 9.85 -17.60 14.56
N ASN A 401 9.30 -18.66 13.96
CA ASN A 401 8.90 -19.85 14.71
C ASN A 401 10.16 -20.50 15.30
N SER A 402 10.09 -20.98 16.55
CA SER A 402 11.13 -21.84 17.10
C SER A 402 11.23 -23.16 16.31
N PRO A 403 12.40 -23.82 16.27
CA PRO A 403 12.69 -24.83 15.25
C PRO A 403 12.07 -26.20 15.56
N GLN A 404 10.77 -26.35 15.30
CA GLN A 404 10.09 -27.65 15.20
C GLN A 404 8.78 -27.49 14.40
N GLY A 405 8.84 -27.75 13.09
CA GLY A 405 7.65 -27.85 12.22
C GLY A 405 7.73 -27.03 10.93
N PHE A 406 7.84 -27.74 9.80
CA PHE A 406 7.61 -27.29 8.42
C PHE A 406 8.51 -26.17 7.87
N GLN A 407 9.57 -26.59 7.16
CA GLN A 407 10.15 -25.81 6.09
C GLN A 407 9.19 -25.80 4.88
N LEU A 408 8.90 -24.63 4.34
CA LEU A 408 8.23 -24.47 3.05
C LEU A 408 8.83 -23.28 2.26
N GLU A 409 10.13 -23.38 1.96
CA GLU A 409 10.78 -22.53 0.95
C GLU A 409 11.18 -23.38 -0.26
N SER A 410 10.27 -23.49 -1.22
CA SER A 410 10.46 -23.81 -2.65
C SER A 410 9.08 -24.07 -3.28
N PHE A 411 9.01 -24.14 -4.62
CA PHE A 411 7.81 -24.45 -5.40
C PHE A 411 6.72 -23.38 -5.51
N TYR A 412 7.06 -22.24 -6.13
CA TYR A 412 6.08 -21.36 -6.80
C TYR A 412 6.62 -20.80 -8.14
N ASN A 413 7.41 -21.60 -8.85
CA ASN A 413 7.98 -21.26 -10.18
C ASN A 413 7.30 -22.06 -11.31
N SER A 414 6.00 -22.33 -11.17
CA SER A 414 5.24 -23.20 -12.05
C SER A 414 3.76 -22.85 -12.05
N TYR A 415 3.37 -21.82 -12.80
CA TYR A 415 2.05 -21.68 -13.46
C TYR A 415 2.12 -20.54 -14.50
N ILE A 416 2.84 -20.80 -15.60
CA ILE A 416 2.56 -20.17 -16.90
C ILE A 416 1.80 -21.24 -17.69
N PRO A 417 0.52 -21.03 -18.07
CA PRO A 417 -0.19 -21.98 -18.90
C PRO A 417 0.45 -22.10 -20.29
N GLU A 418 0.98 -23.28 -20.61
CA GLU A 418 1.33 -23.66 -21.97
C GLU A 418 0.05 -23.71 -22.81
N PHE A 419 -0.18 -22.71 -23.67
CA PHE A 419 -1.33 -22.73 -24.59
C PHE A 419 -1.05 -22.16 -26.00
N TRP A 420 0.22 -21.93 -26.33
CA TRP A 420 0.64 -21.49 -27.67
C TRP A 420 1.80 -22.34 -28.18
N SER A 421 1.60 -23.65 -28.27
CA SER A 421 2.48 -24.57 -28.98
C SER A 421 1.68 -25.58 -29.83
N SER A 422 2.02 -25.62 -31.12
CA SER A 422 1.61 -26.61 -32.13
C SER A 422 0.11 -26.93 -32.31
N SER A 423 -0.49 -26.35 -33.34
CA SER A 423 -1.36 -27.12 -34.24
C SER A 423 -0.70 -27.19 -35.62
N THR A 424 -0.03 -28.30 -35.89
CA THR A 424 0.54 -28.61 -37.20
C THR A 424 -0.57 -28.99 -38.17
N ALA A 425 -0.74 -28.22 -39.25
CA ALA A 425 -1.45 -28.63 -40.46
C ALA A 425 -0.42 -28.86 -41.59
N PRO A 426 -0.65 -29.80 -42.52
CA PRO A 426 0.42 -30.42 -43.30
C PRO A 426 0.89 -29.60 -44.51
N GLU A 427 2.04 -30.04 -45.02
CA GLU A 427 2.78 -29.56 -46.18
C GLU A 427 1.90 -29.20 -47.39
N SER A 428 2.15 -28.02 -47.96
CA SER A 428 1.80 -27.72 -49.35
C SER A 428 3.07 -27.73 -50.19
N GLY A 429 3.06 -28.50 -51.28
CA GLY A 429 4.20 -28.59 -52.20
C GLY A 429 4.29 -27.37 -53.10
N ALA A 430 5.52 -26.85 -53.26
CA ALA A 430 5.94 -26.03 -54.39
C ALA A 430 5.96 -26.89 -55.71
N PRO A 431 6.23 -26.36 -56.93
CA PRO A 431 6.79 -25.03 -57.26
C PRO A 431 6.23 -24.33 -58.53
N GLY A 432 6.82 -23.18 -58.89
CA GLY A 432 6.77 -22.55 -60.23
C GLY A 432 6.36 -21.08 -60.19
N SER A 433 7.24 -20.08 -60.30
CA SER A 433 8.01 -19.62 -61.48
C SER A 433 7.20 -18.76 -62.47
N GLY A 434 7.64 -17.52 -62.76
CA GLY A 434 7.28 -16.80 -63.99
C GLY A 434 6.70 -15.38 -63.85
N ASP A 435 7.60 -14.41 -63.66
CA ASP A 435 7.89 -13.29 -64.59
C ASP A 435 6.79 -12.37 -65.20
N VAL A 436 7.17 -11.09 -65.34
CA VAL A 436 6.63 -10.00 -66.21
C VAL A 436 5.14 -9.58 -66.16
N GLY A 437 4.90 -8.26 -65.99
CA GLY A 437 4.02 -7.55 -66.97
C GLY A 437 3.01 -6.51 -66.47
N ASN A 438 3.18 -5.26 -66.93
CA ASN A 438 2.19 -4.16 -66.95
C ASN A 438 0.80 -4.56 -67.47
N GLY A 439 -0.27 -3.87 -67.03
CA GLY A 439 -1.56 -3.88 -67.76
C GLY A 439 -2.71 -3.08 -67.15
N VAL A 440 -2.89 -1.84 -67.59
CA VAL A 440 -4.11 -1.03 -67.34
C VAL A 440 -5.27 -1.54 -68.21
N GLN A 441 -6.49 -1.68 -67.67
CA GLN A 441 -7.73 -1.13 -68.29
C GLN A 441 -9.04 -1.32 -67.50
N HIS A 442 -9.91 -0.31 -67.61
CA HIS A 442 -11.31 -0.30 -67.17
C HIS A 442 -12.20 -1.31 -67.90
N LYS A 443 -13.32 -1.69 -67.26
CA LYS A 443 -14.61 -1.83 -67.97
C LYS A 443 -15.81 -1.46 -67.10
N MET A 444 -16.75 -0.73 -67.70
CA MET A 444 -18.03 -0.28 -67.12
C MET A 444 -19.20 -1.21 -67.48
N GLY A 445 -20.31 -1.08 -66.74
CA GLY A 445 -21.66 -1.57 -67.05
C GLY A 445 -22.46 -1.73 -65.74
N ASN A 446 -23.32 -0.80 -65.33
CA ASN A 446 -24.72 -0.57 -65.76
C ASN A 446 -25.60 -1.85 -65.66
N GLY A 447 -26.80 -1.84 -65.06
CA GLY A 447 -27.56 -0.76 -64.41
C GLY A 447 -28.94 -1.25 -63.90
N ASP A 448 -29.74 -0.29 -63.44
CA ASP A 448 -31.15 -0.29 -62.94
C ASP A 448 -31.37 -0.63 -61.45
N SER A 449 -31.96 0.20 -60.55
CA SER A 449 -32.68 1.50 -60.53
C SER A 449 -34.20 1.46 -60.26
N SER A 450 -34.59 1.80 -59.02
CA SER A 450 -35.78 2.58 -58.63
C SER A 450 -35.73 2.77 -57.09
N ARG A 451 -35.55 3.97 -56.52
CA ARG A 451 -36.47 5.14 -56.41
C ARG A 451 -37.69 4.85 -55.52
N ASP A 452 -38.10 5.65 -54.54
CA ASP A 452 -37.68 6.98 -54.01
C ASP A 452 -37.72 6.93 -52.44
N SER A 453 -37.37 7.91 -51.59
CA SER A 453 -37.36 9.38 -51.70
C SER A 453 -36.39 10.02 -50.69
N GLN A 454 -35.96 11.26 -50.95
CA GLN A 454 -35.06 12.05 -50.11
C GLN A 454 -35.83 12.80 -49.02
N ASP A 455 -35.17 13.05 -47.88
CA ASP A 455 -35.29 14.34 -47.17
C ASP A 455 -33.89 14.74 -46.65
N GLU A 456 -33.56 16.02 -46.70
CA GLU A 456 -32.18 16.51 -46.46
C GLU A 456 -31.98 16.96 -45.01
N GLY A 457 -31.08 16.29 -44.28
CA GLY A 457 -30.51 16.76 -43.02
C GLY A 457 -29.05 17.19 -43.24
N GLN A 458 -28.68 18.38 -42.74
CA GLN A 458 -27.31 18.91 -42.88
C GLN A 458 -26.28 18.00 -42.17
N PRO A 459 -25.06 17.84 -42.70
CA PRO A 459 -23.98 17.19 -41.96
C PRO A 459 -23.49 18.13 -40.85
N ASP A 460 -23.61 17.70 -39.60
CA ASP A 460 -23.00 18.39 -38.47
C ASP A 460 -21.48 18.45 -38.64
N MET A 461 -20.90 19.63 -38.40
CA MET A 461 -19.44 19.78 -38.34
C MET A 461 -18.92 19.17 -37.04
N GLU A 462 -18.51 17.89 -37.09
CA GLU A 462 -17.65 17.33 -36.05
C GLU A 462 -16.33 18.14 -36.00
N GLN A 463 -16.20 18.96 -34.96
CA GLN A 463 -14.94 19.62 -34.65
C GLN A 463 -13.89 18.56 -34.33
N ASN A 464 -12.91 18.43 -35.22
CA ASN A 464 -11.84 17.46 -35.14
C ASN A 464 -10.80 17.88 -34.08
N THR A 465 -11.20 17.89 -32.81
CA THR A 465 -10.29 18.04 -31.67
C THR A 465 -9.51 16.75 -31.49
N LEU A 466 -8.22 16.78 -31.84
CA LEU A 466 -7.28 15.71 -31.52
C LEU A 466 -7.31 15.44 -30.01
N ALA A 467 -7.78 14.24 -29.63
CA ALA A 467 -7.81 13.83 -28.24
C ALA A 467 -6.38 13.78 -27.67
N TRP A 468 -6.22 14.27 -26.44
CA TRP A 468 -4.95 14.23 -25.72
C TRP A 468 -4.49 12.76 -25.56
N PRO A 469 -3.18 12.44 -25.62
CA PRO A 469 -2.71 11.04 -25.59
C PRO A 469 -3.14 10.23 -24.36
N PHE A 470 -3.59 10.91 -23.30
CA PHE A 470 -4.03 10.33 -22.03
C PHE A 470 -5.56 10.40 -21.80
N ASP A 471 -6.35 11.03 -22.69
CA ASP A 471 -7.83 11.07 -22.61
C ASP A 471 -8.48 9.82 -23.27
N GLN A 472 -7.74 8.71 -23.42
CA GLN A 472 -8.20 7.51 -24.13
C GLN A 472 -9.31 6.70 -23.43
N ALA A 473 -9.77 7.10 -22.24
CA ALA A 473 -10.66 6.33 -21.38
C ALA A 473 -12.06 6.01 -21.95
N HIS A 474 -12.48 6.63 -23.06
CA HIS A 474 -13.90 6.60 -23.48
C HIS A 474 -14.24 6.13 -24.90
N LYS A 475 -13.30 5.95 -25.86
CA LYS A 475 -13.70 5.76 -27.28
C LYS A 475 -12.90 4.78 -28.16
N GLN A 476 -12.13 3.84 -27.60
CA GLN A 476 -11.51 2.77 -28.40
C GLN A 476 -11.92 1.36 -27.91
N SER A 477 -12.49 0.57 -28.82
CA SER A 477 -12.81 -0.84 -28.58
C SER A 477 -11.53 -1.66 -28.43
N PRO A 478 -11.29 -2.34 -27.28
CA PRO A 478 -10.01 -2.97 -27.01
C PRO A 478 -9.72 -4.15 -27.94
N HIS A 479 -8.44 -4.33 -28.30
CA HIS A 479 -7.99 -5.56 -28.96
C HIS A 479 -8.14 -6.74 -28.00
N ARG A 480 -9.08 -7.64 -28.30
CA ARG A 480 -9.36 -8.84 -27.50
C ARG A 480 -8.36 -9.95 -27.85
N TYR A 481 -7.45 -10.25 -26.93
CA TYR A 481 -6.56 -11.42 -27.05
C TYR A 481 -7.37 -12.71 -26.86
N GLN A 482 -7.13 -13.72 -27.72
CA GLN A 482 -7.70 -15.04 -27.53
C GLN A 482 -6.94 -15.80 -26.45
N LEU A 483 -7.37 -15.64 -25.19
CA LEU A 483 -6.91 -16.48 -24.09
C LEU A 483 -7.64 -17.84 -24.10
N PRO A 484 -7.05 -18.89 -23.49
CA PRO A 484 -7.72 -20.19 -23.35
C PRO A 484 -9.01 -20.04 -22.54
N PRO A 485 -10.05 -20.85 -22.80
CA PRO A 485 -11.28 -20.82 -22.01
C PRO A 485 -11.01 -20.86 -20.50
N LEU A 486 -11.72 -20.03 -19.72
CA LEU A 486 -11.50 -19.94 -18.27
C LEU A 486 -11.56 -21.30 -17.57
N ARG A 487 -12.44 -22.20 -18.02
CA ARG A 487 -12.53 -23.59 -17.52
C ARG A 487 -11.21 -24.36 -17.66
N ASP A 488 -10.46 -24.15 -18.75
CA ASP A 488 -9.23 -24.90 -19.05
C ASP A 488 -8.08 -24.37 -18.17
N ILE A 489 -8.09 -23.07 -17.89
CA ILE A 489 -7.21 -22.41 -16.90
C ILE A 489 -7.51 -22.89 -15.48
N LEU A 490 -8.79 -22.93 -15.09
CA LEU A 490 -9.20 -23.40 -13.76
C LEU A 490 -8.99 -24.91 -13.57
N ASN A 491 -9.21 -25.74 -14.60
CA ASN A 491 -8.90 -27.17 -14.56
C ASN A 491 -7.39 -27.44 -14.52
N GLY A 492 -6.57 -26.51 -15.01
CA GLY A 492 -5.12 -26.58 -14.89
C GLY A 492 -4.61 -26.42 -13.44
N TYR A 493 -5.40 -25.85 -12.53
CA TYR A 493 -5.01 -25.59 -11.14
C TYR A 493 -4.87 -26.88 -10.33
N CYS A 494 -3.70 -27.05 -9.71
CA CYS A 494 -3.42 -28.08 -8.73
C CYS A 494 -3.13 -27.38 -7.37
N PRO A 495 -3.85 -27.73 -6.28
CA PRO A 495 -3.62 -27.15 -4.97
C PRO A 495 -2.15 -27.31 -4.52
N THR A 496 -1.52 -26.22 -4.07
CA THR A 496 -0.07 -26.21 -3.84
C THR A 496 0.38 -26.91 -2.55
N ASP A 497 -0.53 -27.06 -1.59
CA ASP A 497 -0.37 -27.94 -0.43
C ASP A 497 -1.17 -29.23 -0.66
N ARG A 498 -0.70 -30.37 -0.14
CA ARG A 498 -1.45 -31.65 -0.17
C ARG A 498 -2.73 -31.51 0.66
N PRO A 499 -3.94 -31.33 0.07
CA PRO A 499 -5.15 -31.13 0.85
C PRO A 499 -5.62 -32.48 1.40
N ARG A 500 -6.53 -32.45 2.38
CA ARG A 500 -7.24 -33.69 2.74
C ARG A 500 -8.07 -34.14 1.52
N PRO A 501 -8.22 -35.46 1.25
CA PRO A 501 -8.90 -35.94 0.04
C PRO A 501 -10.29 -35.31 -0.19
N VAL A 502 -11.04 -35.05 0.89
CA VAL A 502 -12.36 -34.40 0.87
C VAL A 502 -12.31 -32.97 0.32
N GLN A 503 -11.27 -32.19 0.64
CA GLN A 503 -11.11 -30.82 0.13
C GLN A 503 -10.69 -30.81 -1.33
N THR A 504 -9.81 -31.71 -1.75
CA THR A 504 -9.45 -31.87 -3.17
C THR A 504 -10.69 -32.15 -4.02
N THR A 505 -11.64 -32.92 -3.51
CA THR A 505 -12.93 -33.18 -4.14
C THR A 505 -13.83 -31.94 -4.20
N LEU A 506 -13.97 -31.19 -3.09
CA LEU A 506 -14.74 -29.94 -3.06
C LEU A 506 -14.18 -28.87 -4.01
N VAL A 507 -12.86 -28.71 -4.04
CA VAL A 507 -12.17 -27.76 -4.93
C VAL A 507 -12.41 -28.08 -6.40
N LYS A 508 -12.41 -29.36 -6.79
CA LYS A 508 -12.82 -29.78 -8.14
C LYS A 508 -14.28 -29.44 -8.45
N GLY A 509 -15.18 -29.66 -7.48
CA GLY A 509 -16.59 -29.27 -7.61
C GLY A 509 -16.76 -27.75 -7.78
N PHE A 510 -16.01 -26.92 -7.04
CA PHE A 510 -16.01 -25.47 -7.23
C PHE A 510 -15.50 -25.07 -8.62
N ILE A 511 -14.39 -25.66 -9.09
CA ILE A 511 -13.85 -25.41 -10.43
C ILE A 511 -14.88 -25.74 -11.51
N GLN A 512 -15.60 -26.86 -11.37
CA GLN A 512 -16.67 -27.23 -12.29
C GLN A 512 -17.82 -26.21 -12.29
N ILE A 513 -18.32 -25.83 -11.10
CA ILE A 513 -19.40 -24.83 -10.95
C ILE A 513 -19.01 -23.47 -11.54
N PHE A 514 -17.79 -22.97 -11.28
CA PHE A 514 -17.31 -21.68 -11.78
C PHE A 514 -16.90 -21.69 -13.26
N SER A 515 -16.76 -22.88 -13.86
CA SER A 515 -16.48 -23.07 -15.30
C SER A 515 -17.72 -22.95 -16.18
N GLU A 516 -18.91 -22.99 -15.59
CA GLU A 516 -20.20 -22.90 -16.28
C GLU A 516 -20.72 -21.45 -16.27
N ASN A 517 -21.25 -21.00 -17.41
CA ASN A 517 -21.84 -19.66 -17.56
C ASN A 517 -23.12 -19.76 -18.42
N PRO A 518 -24.32 -19.47 -17.88
CA PRO A 518 -24.60 -19.07 -16.49
C PRO A 518 -24.30 -20.19 -15.48
N LEU A 519 -24.23 -19.83 -14.19
CA LEU A 519 -24.05 -20.78 -13.09
C LEU A 519 -25.17 -21.86 -13.08
N PRO A 520 -24.85 -23.14 -12.83
CA PRO A 520 -25.85 -24.20 -12.75
C PRO A 520 -26.81 -23.98 -11.58
N GLN A 521 -28.04 -24.46 -11.73
CA GLN A 521 -29.00 -24.54 -10.63
C GLN A 521 -28.84 -25.87 -9.89
N LEU A 522 -29.11 -25.90 -8.59
CA LEU A 522 -28.98 -27.11 -7.77
C LEU A 522 -29.74 -28.32 -8.36
N GLU A 523 -30.92 -28.09 -8.93
CA GLU A 523 -31.79 -29.08 -9.57
C GLU A 523 -31.18 -29.68 -10.86
N THR A 524 -30.25 -28.96 -11.50
CA THR A 524 -29.59 -29.39 -12.75
C THR A 524 -28.33 -30.24 -12.50
N LEU A 525 -27.76 -30.15 -11.29
CA LEU A 525 -26.55 -30.88 -10.92
C LEU A 525 -26.86 -32.36 -10.64
N ARG A 526 -26.13 -33.26 -11.31
CA ARG A 526 -26.26 -34.72 -11.15
C ARG A 526 -25.07 -35.37 -10.45
N ASP A 527 -23.92 -34.71 -10.46
CA ASP A 527 -22.70 -35.20 -9.83
C ASP A 527 -22.71 -34.91 -8.31
N PRO A 528 -22.51 -35.92 -7.44
CA PRO A 528 -22.53 -35.72 -5.99
C PRO A 528 -21.50 -34.72 -5.47
N HIS A 529 -20.34 -34.60 -6.12
CA HIS A 529 -19.28 -33.68 -5.69
C HIS A 529 -19.63 -32.22 -6.03
N SER A 530 -20.22 -32.00 -7.20
CA SER A 530 -20.78 -30.71 -7.64
C SER A 530 -21.95 -30.29 -6.75
N ILE A 531 -22.86 -31.20 -6.39
CA ILE A 531 -23.94 -30.92 -5.42
C ILE A 531 -23.34 -30.51 -4.07
N GLN A 532 -22.37 -31.26 -3.55
CA GLN A 532 -21.71 -30.95 -2.27
C GLN A 532 -20.97 -29.61 -2.31
N ALA A 533 -20.30 -29.29 -3.42
CA ALA A 533 -19.64 -28.01 -3.63
C ALA A 533 -20.65 -26.86 -3.73
N PHE A 534 -21.78 -27.02 -4.43
CA PHE A 534 -22.83 -26.00 -4.50
C PHE A 534 -23.43 -25.69 -3.13
N CYS A 535 -23.81 -26.72 -2.35
CA CYS A 535 -24.31 -26.54 -0.99
C CYS A 535 -23.27 -25.90 -0.06
N SER A 536 -21.98 -26.23 -0.25
CA SER A 536 -20.90 -25.59 0.48
C SER A 536 -20.75 -24.12 0.09
N LEU A 537 -20.79 -23.80 -1.22
CA LEU A 537 -20.69 -22.44 -1.74
C LEU A 537 -21.80 -21.55 -1.20
N GLN A 538 -23.04 -22.02 -1.22
CA GLN A 538 -24.19 -21.30 -0.67
C GLN A 538 -23.98 -20.98 0.82
N ARG A 539 -23.65 -21.99 1.65
CA ARG A 539 -23.35 -21.81 3.08
C ARG A 539 -22.23 -20.80 3.34
N LEU A 540 -21.19 -20.79 2.51
CA LEU A 540 -20.09 -19.83 2.62
C LEU A 540 -20.55 -18.40 2.27
N VAL A 541 -21.41 -18.25 1.27
CA VAL A 541 -22.00 -16.96 0.89
C VAL A 541 -23.01 -16.46 1.94
N ASP A 542 -23.75 -17.36 2.59
CA ASP A 542 -24.61 -17.02 3.73
C ASP A 542 -23.78 -16.51 4.94
N SER A 543 -22.60 -17.10 5.18
CA SER A 543 -21.63 -16.59 6.16
C SER A 543 -21.14 -15.17 5.82
N TYR A 544 -20.86 -14.89 4.55
CA TYR A 544 -20.54 -13.52 4.09
C TYR A 544 -21.71 -12.55 4.34
N PHE A 545 -22.95 -12.93 3.98
CA PHE A 545 -24.13 -12.07 4.15
C PHE A 545 -24.57 -11.84 5.59
N SER A 546 -24.15 -12.70 6.53
CA SER A 546 -24.46 -12.59 7.96
C SER A 546 -23.34 -11.93 8.78
N ARG A 547 -22.08 -12.05 8.36
CA ARG A 547 -20.92 -11.57 9.16
C ARG A 547 -20.11 -10.43 8.53
N PHE A 548 -20.23 -10.16 7.22
CA PHE A 548 -19.40 -9.17 6.52
C PHE A 548 -20.18 -8.14 5.70
N HIS A 549 -21.37 -8.47 5.21
CA HIS A 549 -22.13 -7.57 4.35
C HIS A 549 -22.43 -6.20 4.98
N ASP A 550 -22.74 -6.16 6.28
CA ASP A 550 -22.98 -4.91 7.01
C ASP A 550 -21.70 -4.06 7.22
N ILE A 551 -20.52 -4.68 7.08
CA ILE A 551 -19.22 -4.00 7.11
C ILE A 551 -18.95 -3.32 5.76
N GLN A 552 -19.31 -3.97 4.64
CA GLN A 552 -19.15 -3.47 3.26
C GLN A 552 -20.42 -3.73 2.43
N ALA A 553 -21.38 -2.81 2.54
CA ALA A 553 -22.73 -2.93 1.97
C ALA A 553 -22.80 -2.60 0.46
N ILE A 554 -21.93 -3.23 -0.34
CA ILE A 554 -21.75 -2.98 -1.79
C ILE A 554 -22.69 -3.79 -2.71
N ILE A 555 -23.40 -4.78 -2.15
CA ILE A 555 -24.33 -5.66 -2.87
C ILE A 555 -25.77 -5.32 -2.46
N HIS A 556 -26.69 -5.20 -3.41
CA HIS A 556 -28.11 -4.95 -3.11
C HIS A 556 -28.80 -6.28 -2.73
N LYS A 557 -28.72 -6.63 -1.44
CA LYS A 557 -29.22 -7.90 -0.88
C LYS A 557 -30.65 -8.27 -1.32
N PRO A 558 -31.64 -7.36 -1.39
CA PRO A 558 -33.02 -7.72 -1.76
C PRO A 558 -33.22 -8.19 -3.21
N THR A 559 -32.31 -7.87 -4.14
CA THR A 559 -32.37 -8.34 -5.54
C THR A 559 -31.25 -9.30 -5.90
N TRP A 560 -30.44 -9.71 -4.93
CA TRP A 560 -29.32 -10.62 -5.17
C TRP A 560 -29.82 -12.07 -5.26
N THR A 561 -29.33 -12.81 -6.24
CA THR A 561 -29.48 -14.27 -6.33
C THR A 561 -28.15 -14.90 -6.73
N MET A 562 -27.88 -16.12 -6.23
CA MET A 562 -26.61 -16.79 -6.51
C MET A 562 -26.42 -17.10 -8.00
N SER A 563 -27.50 -17.41 -8.72
CA SER A 563 -27.48 -17.72 -10.16
C SER A 563 -27.25 -16.51 -11.06
N ALA A 564 -27.57 -15.29 -10.61
CA ALA A 564 -27.29 -14.05 -11.33
C ALA A 564 -25.96 -13.38 -10.92
N CYS A 565 -25.31 -13.88 -9.85
CA CYS A 565 -24.04 -13.36 -9.38
C CYS A 565 -22.89 -13.84 -10.29
N PRO A 566 -22.03 -12.95 -10.84
CA PRO A 566 -20.87 -13.38 -11.62
C PRO A 566 -19.96 -14.32 -10.82
N PRO A 567 -19.47 -15.44 -11.39
CA PRO A 567 -18.65 -16.42 -10.68
C PRO A 567 -17.48 -15.80 -9.89
N ILE A 568 -16.81 -14.78 -10.44
CA ILE A 568 -15.69 -14.08 -9.79
C ILE A 568 -16.10 -13.35 -8.49
N LEU A 569 -17.25 -12.68 -8.48
CA LEU A 569 -17.80 -12.02 -7.30
C LEU A 569 -18.26 -13.06 -6.28
N LEU A 570 -18.88 -14.14 -6.76
CA LEU A 570 -19.33 -15.25 -5.93
C LEU A 570 -18.15 -15.96 -5.23
N THR A 571 -17.03 -16.18 -5.93
CA THR A 571 -15.80 -16.71 -5.33
C THR A 571 -15.20 -15.75 -4.30
N ALA A 572 -15.14 -14.44 -4.58
CA ALA A 572 -14.64 -13.45 -3.62
C ALA A 572 -15.48 -13.39 -2.33
N MET A 573 -16.81 -13.39 -2.46
CA MET A 573 -17.75 -13.49 -1.32
C MET A 573 -17.53 -14.78 -0.53
N ALA A 574 -17.39 -15.92 -1.22
CA ALA A 574 -17.17 -17.22 -0.59
C ALA A 574 -15.80 -17.32 0.11
N SER A 575 -14.74 -16.71 -0.43
CA SER A 575 -13.43 -16.61 0.25
C SER A 575 -13.53 -15.87 1.58
N VAL A 576 -14.23 -14.73 1.61
CA VAL A 576 -14.46 -13.96 2.85
C VAL A 576 -15.37 -14.73 3.82
N GLY A 577 -16.46 -15.32 3.33
CA GLY A 577 -17.39 -16.08 4.16
C GLY A 577 -16.82 -17.38 4.73
N ALA A 578 -15.89 -18.02 4.02
CA ALA A 578 -15.11 -19.18 4.51
C ALA A 578 -14.09 -18.79 5.57
N LEU A 579 -13.45 -17.63 5.42
CA LEU A 579 -12.56 -17.08 6.44
C LEU A 579 -13.33 -16.74 7.73
N LEU A 580 -14.56 -16.25 7.59
CA LEU A 580 -15.49 -15.94 8.69
C LEU A 580 -16.33 -17.14 9.15
N SER A 581 -16.02 -18.36 8.70
CA SER A 581 -16.63 -19.56 9.28
C SER A 581 -15.89 -19.96 10.55
N ASP A 582 -16.61 -20.49 11.54
CA ASP A 582 -16.01 -20.99 12.79
C ASP A 582 -15.36 -22.38 12.61
N SER A 583 -15.45 -22.98 11.41
CA SER A 583 -14.83 -24.28 11.11
C SER A 583 -13.41 -24.14 10.54
N GLN A 584 -12.45 -24.83 11.17
CA GLN A 584 -11.07 -24.96 10.66
C GLN A 584 -10.99 -25.53 9.24
N SER A 585 -11.97 -26.37 8.81
CA SER A 585 -12.01 -26.90 7.45
C SER A 585 -12.26 -25.83 6.39
N ASP A 586 -13.02 -24.79 6.76
CA ASP A 586 -13.41 -23.72 5.85
C ASP A 586 -12.31 -22.67 5.73
N TYR A 587 -11.47 -22.49 6.75
CA TYR A 587 -10.24 -21.70 6.62
C TYR A 587 -9.36 -22.24 5.47
N GLU A 588 -9.17 -23.56 5.39
CA GLU A 588 -8.42 -24.21 4.29
C GLU A 588 -9.14 -24.04 2.92
N LEU A 589 -10.48 -24.03 2.90
CA LEU A 589 -11.25 -23.70 1.68
C LEU A 589 -11.12 -22.21 1.30
N SER A 590 -11.01 -21.29 2.26
CA SER A 590 -10.85 -19.85 1.98
C SER A 590 -9.60 -19.58 1.16
N VAL A 591 -8.51 -20.31 1.45
CA VAL A 591 -7.24 -20.26 0.71
C VAL A 591 -7.45 -20.73 -0.72
N ALA A 592 -8.00 -21.94 -0.91
CA ALA A 592 -8.22 -22.49 -2.26
C ALA A 592 -9.17 -21.62 -3.10
N LEU A 593 -10.25 -21.10 -2.51
CA LEU A 593 -11.15 -20.15 -3.16
C LEU A 593 -10.43 -18.83 -3.51
N SER A 594 -9.50 -18.35 -2.67
CA SER A 594 -8.73 -17.14 -2.96
C SER A 594 -7.75 -17.31 -4.12
N GLU A 595 -7.20 -18.51 -4.32
CA GLU A 595 -6.32 -18.84 -5.45
C GLU A 595 -7.11 -18.99 -6.76
N ILE A 596 -8.30 -19.60 -6.70
CA ILE A 596 -9.28 -19.59 -7.80
C ILE A 596 -9.67 -18.14 -8.15
N CYS A 597 -10.06 -17.33 -7.15
CA CYS A 597 -10.46 -15.93 -7.35
C CYS A 597 -9.35 -15.09 -7.98
N SER A 598 -8.10 -15.22 -7.50
CA SER A 598 -6.92 -14.56 -8.09
C SER A 598 -6.72 -14.95 -9.55
N THR A 599 -6.86 -16.24 -9.86
CA THR A 599 -6.73 -16.76 -11.22
C THR A 599 -7.79 -16.16 -12.15
N MET A 600 -9.04 -16.10 -11.70
CA MET A 600 -10.14 -15.48 -12.43
C MET A 600 -9.94 -13.97 -12.62
N ILE A 601 -9.53 -13.24 -11.58
CA ILE A 601 -9.23 -11.80 -11.63
C ILE A 601 -8.22 -11.51 -12.74
N ASN A 602 -7.09 -12.22 -12.73
CA ASN A 602 -5.99 -12.01 -13.68
C ASN A 602 -6.39 -12.41 -15.11
N TRP A 603 -7.06 -13.55 -15.29
CA TRP A 603 -7.50 -14.00 -16.61
C TRP A 603 -8.58 -13.08 -17.21
N MET A 604 -9.57 -12.65 -16.43
CA MET A 604 -10.62 -11.74 -16.90
C MET A 604 -10.05 -10.36 -17.25
N GLY A 605 -9.17 -9.81 -16.40
CA GLY A 605 -8.52 -8.53 -16.66
C GLY A 605 -7.62 -8.53 -17.91
N ALA A 606 -6.96 -9.66 -18.19
CA ALA A 606 -6.09 -9.82 -19.36
C ALA A 606 -6.83 -10.19 -20.67
N SER A 607 -7.98 -10.87 -20.59
CA SER A 607 -8.78 -11.25 -21.77
C SER A 607 -9.62 -10.11 -22.31
N ASP A 608 -10.24 -9.31 -21.43
CA ASP A 608 -11.09 -8.20 -21.84
C ASP A 608 -11.00 -7.02 -20.88
N ALA A 609 -10.47 -5.90 -21.37
CA ALA A 609 -10.33 -4.66 -20.61
C ALA A 609 -11.69 -4.06 -20.20
N THR A 610 -12.79 -4.40 -20.88
CA THR A 610 -14.14 -3.93 -20.50
C THR A 610 -14.60 -4.49 -19.15
N ASN A 611 -13.97 -5.54 -18.61
CA ASN A 611 -14.22 -6.02 -17.25
C ASN A 611 -13.91 -4.95 -16.19
N TYR A 612 -12.93 -4.07 -16.42
CA TYR A 612 -12.66 -2.94 -15.52
C TYR A 612 -13.78 -1.88 -15.52
N SER A 613 -14.76 -1.99 -16.42
CA SER A 613 -15.98 -1.18 -16.44
C SER A 613 -17.20 -1.85 -15.80
N ASP A 614 -17.12 -3.11 -15.37
CA ASP A 614 -18.19 -3.79 -14.63
C ASP A 614 -18.04 -3.61 -13.11
N VAL A 615 -19.03 -2.96 -12.50
CA VAL A 615 -19.12 -2.77 -11.04
C VAL A 615 -19.07 -4.11 -10.29
N SER A 616 -19.56 -5.20 -10.87
CA SER A 616 -19.52 -6.54 -10.26
C SER A 616 -18.09 -7.08 -10.18
N TYR A 617 -17.28 -6.86 -11.22
CA TYR A 617 -15.86 -7.19 -11.26
C TYR A 617 -15.05 -6.30 -10.30
N LEU A 618 -15.34 -4.99 -10.24
CA LEU A 618 -14.72 -4.07 -9.28
C LEU A 618 -15.07 -4.40 -7.82
N ASN A 619 -16.31 -4.80 -7.54
CA ASN A 619 -16.72 -5.31 -6.22
C ASN A 619 -15.97 -6.60 -5.86
N ALA A 620 -15.76 -7.51 -6.82
CA ALA A 620 -14.99 -8.73 -6.61
C ALA A 620 -13.52 -8.43 -6.28
N LEU A 621 -12.89 -7.50 -7.02
CA LEU A 621 -11.55 -6.97 -6.72
C LEU A 621 -11.48 -6.41 -5.29
N CYS A 622 -12.44 -5.56 -4.90
CA CYS A 622 -12.47 -4.94 -3.57
C CYS A 622 -12.57 -5.98 -2.45
N LEU A 623 -13.49 -6.95 -2.56
CA LEU A 623 -13.63 -8.02 -1.57
C LEU A 623 -12.39 -8.93 -1.49
N TYR A 624 -11.84 -9.32 -2.64
CA TYR A 624 -10.61 -10.13 -2.71
C TYR A 624 -9.40 -9.40 -2.11
N GLN A 625 -9.30 -8.08 -2.32
CA GLN A 625 -8.23 -7.25 -1.77
C GLN A 625 -8.36 -7.06 -0.25
N ILE A 626 -9.58 -6.93 0.28
CA ILE A 626 -9.81 -6.92 1.74
C ILE A 626 -9.49 -8.28 2.35
N TYR A 627 -9.91 -9.39 1.73
CA TYR A 627 -9.51 -10.76 2.12
C TYR A 627 -7.98 -10.87 2.19
N SER A 628 -7.30 -10.48 1.12
CA SER A 628 -5.84 -10.57 0.97
C SER A 628 -5.11 -9.78 2.06
N LEU A 629 -5.59 -8.57 2.37
CA LEU A 629 -5.05 -7.68 3.40
C LEU A 629 -5.14 -8.29 4.81
N GLY A 630 -6.25 -8.93 5.16
CA GLY A 630 -6.45 -9.55 6.48
C GLY A 630 -5.96 -10.99 6.62
N SER A 631 -5.65 -11.67 5.51
CA SER A 631 -5.24 -13.08 5.45
C SER A 631 -4.03 -13.44 6.32
N GLY A 632 -3.22 -12.46 6.72
CA GLY A 632 -1.94 -12.65 7.41
C GLY A 632 -0.80 -13.15 6.52
N LYS A 633 -1.09 -13.66 5.31
CA LYS A 633 -0.09 -14.17 4.35
C LYS A 633 0.66 -13.02 3.68
N ARG A 634 1.99 -12.99 3.83
CA ARG A 634 2.87 -11.92 3.30
C ARG A 634 2.75 -11.73 1.78
N GLN A 635 2.61 -12.81 1.02
CA GLN A 635 2.47 -12.78 -0.43
C GLN A 635 1.13 -12.18 -0.89
N LEU A 636 0.02 -12.56 -0.25
CA LEU A 636 -1.32 -12.02 -0.57
C LEU A 636 -1.39 -10.53 -0.23
N TYR A 637 -0.84 -10.12 0.92
CA TYR A 637 -0.66 -8.71 1.24
C TYR A 637 0.08 -7.95 0.13
N GLN A 638 1.28 -8.41 -0.26
CA GLN A 638 2.05 -7.74 -1.31
C GLN A 638 1.31 -7.73 -2.65
N ASN A 639 0.51 -8.74 -2.96
CA ASN A 639 -0.36 -8.74 -4.13
C ASN A 639 -1.45 -7.67 -4.04
N ALA A 640 -2.04 -7.46 -2.86
CA ALA A 640 -3.02 -6.40 -2.63
C ALA A 640 -2.42 -4.99 -2.83
N ASP A 641 -1.22 -4.70 -2.27
CA ASP A 641 -0.54 -3.40 -2.48
C ASP A 641 -0.10 -3.18 -3.95
N ARG A 642 0.27 -4.25 -4.67
CA ARG A 642 0.58 -4.16 -6.12
C ARG A 642 -0.68 -3.98 -6.98
N SER A 643 -1.78 -4.65 -6.64
CA SER A 643 -2.99 -4.72 -7.48
C SER A 643 -4.07 -3.68 -7.15
N ARG A 644 -3.99 -2.94 -6.02
CA ARG A 644 -4.97 -1.88 -5.69
C ARG A 644 -5.13 -0.83 -6.79
N GLY A 645 -4.08 -0.58 -7.57
CA GLY A 645 -4.14 0.30 -8.75
C GLY A 645 -5.14 -0.15 -9.83
N LEU A 646 -5.44 -1.44 -9.94
CA LEU A 646 -6.45 -1.98 -10.88
C LEU A 646 -7.88 -1.60 -10.47
N LEU A 647 -8.19 -1.70 -9.17
CA LEU A 647 -9.50 -1.32 -8.63
C LEU A 647 -9.73 0.19 -8.77
N ILE A 648 -8.78 1.00 -8.32
CA ILE A 648 -8.89 2.46 -8.39
C ILE A 648 -8.84 2.95 -9.85
N GLY A 649 -8.01 2.34 -10.70
CA GLY A 649 -7.94 2.64 -12.13
C GLY A 649 -9.24 2.31 -12.87
N GLY A 650 -9.87 1.18 -12.56
CA GLY A 650 -11.18 0.82 -13.11
C GLY A 650 -12.27 1.82 -12.71
N LEU A 651 -12.35 2.18 -11.42
CA LEU A 651 -13.29 3.17 -10.89
C LEU A 651 -13.11 4.56 -11.52
N ARG A 652 -11.86 4.99 -11.75
CA ARG A 652 -11.54 6.21 -12.52
C ARG A 652 -11.98 6.10 -13.98
N GLY A 653 -11.74 4.96 -14.62
CA GLY A 653 -12.12 4.70 -16.02
C GLY A 653 -13.63 4.76 -16.30
N ILE A 654 -14.47 4.49 -15.30
CA ILE A 654 -15.93 4.66 -15.36
C ILE A 654 -16.45 5.95 -14.72
N GLY A 655 -15.58 6.90 -14.38
CA GLY A 655 -15.97 8.21 -13.84
C GLY A 655 -16.59 8.17 -12.44
N LEU A 656 -16.39 7.09 -11.68
CA LEU A 656 -16.85 6.99 -10.28
C LEU A 656 -15.82 7.55 -9.28
N LEU A 657 -14.58 7.78 -9.73
CA LEU A 657 -13.58 8.60 -9.06
C LEU A 657 -13.08 9.60 -10.11
N ASP A 658 -13.50 10.87 -10.00
CA ASP A 658 -13.19 11.91 -11.00
C ASP A 658 -12.66 13.18 -10.32
N PRO A 659 -11.39 13.58 -10.54
CA PRO A 659 -10.84 14.82 -9.99
C PRO A 659 -11.40 16.06 -10.70
N ARG A 660 -11.95 15.91 -11.91
CA ARG A 660 -12.68 16.97 -12.58
C ARG A 660 -14.07 16.99 -11.98
N SER A 661 -14.37 18.02 -11.19
CA SER A 661 -15.74 18.35 -10.75
C SER A 661 -16.58 18.88 -11.93
N SER A 662 -16.64 18.10 -13.01
CA SER A 662 -17.46 18.34 -14.19
C SER A 662 -18.90 18.02 -13.83
N ILE A 663 -19.64 19.03 -13.39
CA ILE A 663 -20.82 19.69 -14.04
C ILE A 663 -21.79 18.83 -14.92
N THR A 664 -21.52 17.55 -15.18
CA THR A 664 -22.11 16.71 -16.24
C THR A 664 -22.69 15.38 -15.75
N LEU A 665 -23.00 15.24 -14.46
CA LEU A 665 -23.92 14.20 -13.94
C LEU A 665 -25.08 14.78 -13.11
N SER A 666 -25.26 16.11 -13.13
CA SER A 666 -26.27 16.82 -12.34
C SER A 666 -27.45 17.37 -13.17
N GLN A 667 -27.52 17.10 -14.47
CA GLN A 667 -28.51 17.68 -15.38
C GLN A 667 -29.15 16.69 -16.37
N GLU A 668 -29.37 15.45 -15.93
CA GLU A 668 -30.53 14.68 -16.43
C GLU A 668 -31.55 14.57 -15.29
N HIS A 669 -32.29 15.66 -15.09
CA HIS A 669 -33.49 15.68 -14.27
C HIS A 669 -34.62 14.90 -14.99
N GLU A 670 -34.52 13.58 -15.02
CA GLU A 670 -35.74 12.78 -15.10
C GLU A 670 -36.46 12.89 -13.76
N THR A 671 -37.32 13.92 -13.66
CA THR A 671 -38.44 13.87 -12.74
C THR A 671 -39.33 12.70 -13.14
N SER A 672 -39.06 11.53 -12.56
CA SER A 672 -39.94 10.36 -12.63
C SER A 672 -41.23 10.67 -11.88
N ARG A 673 -42.10 11.44 -12.54
CA ARG A 673 -43.52 11.54 -12.22
C ARG A 673 -44.02 10.10 -12.17
N GLY A 674 -44.43 9.65 -10.98
CA GLY A 674 -44.74 8.24 -10.73
C GLY A 674 -45.67 7.70 -11.80
N SER A 675 -45.13 6.84 -12.67
CA SER A 675 -45.94 6.08 -13.62
C SER A 675 -46.76 5.07 -12.80
N GLU A 676 -48.05 4.95 -13.12
CA GLU A 676 -48.90 3.91 -12.51
C GLU A 676 -48.51 2.49 -12.98
N ASP A 677 -47.62 2.37 -13.98
CA ASP A 677 -47.10 1.10 -14.47
C ASP A 677 -45.94 0.55 -13.62
N ASP A 678 -46.22 -0.53 -12.89
CA ASP A 678 -45.25 -1.30 -12.11
C ASP A 678 -44.02 -1.76 -12.91
N ARG A 679 -44.13 -1.95 -14.22
CA ARG A 679 -43.01 -2.39 -15.06
C ARG A 679 -41.98 -1.29 -15.27
N VAL A 680 -42.45 -0.06 -15.49
CA VAL A 680 -41.58 1.13 -15.58
C VAL A 680 -40.89 1.32 -14.23
N LEU A 681 -41.65 1.31 -13.14
CA LEU A 681 -41.11 1.48 -11.80
C LEU A 681 -40.06 0.40 -11.43
N ALA A 682 -40.27 -0.85 -11.85
CA ALA A 682 -39.31 -1.93 -11.65
C ALA A 682 -38.05 -1.81 -12.52
N ASN A 683 -38.12 -1.12 -13.67
CA ASN A 683 -36.96 -0.81 -14.49
C ASN A 683 -36.15 0.35 -13.88
N ASP A 684 -36.83 1.43 -13.49
CA ASP A 684 -36.22 2.60 -12.86
C ASP A 684 -35.48 2.22 -11.58
N TRP A 685 -36.09 1.36 -10.76
CA TRP A 685 -35.46 0.83 -9.55
C TRP A 685 -34.19 0.02 -9.85
N LYS A 686 -34.17 -0.79 -10.92
CA LYS A 686 -32.96 -1.54 -11.34
C LYS A 686 -31.85 -0.61 -11.82
N THR A 687 -32.19 0.42 -12.59
CA THR A 687 -31.25 1.45 -13.03
C THR A 687 -30.66 2.20 -11.83
N TRP A 688 -31.51 2.58 -10.87
CA TRP A 688 -31.08 3.20 -9.61
C TRP A 688 -30.15 2.27 -8.80
N ILE A 689 -30.49 0.97 -8.65
CA ILE A 689 -29.62 -0.02 -7.98
C ILE A 689 -28.24 -0.07 -8.65
N LYS A 690 -28.17 -0.07 -9.98
CA LYS A 690 -26.90 -0.10 -10.72
C LYS A 690 -26.05 1.14 -10.43
N MET A 691 -26.64 2.34 -10.47
CA MET A 691 -25.94 3.60 -10.17
C MET A 691 -25.45 3.65 -8.72
N GLU A 692 -26.32 3.32 -7.77
CA GLU A 692 -25.99 3.32 -6.34
C GLU A 692 -24.95 2.25 -6.02
N SER A 693 -25.02 1.05 -6.61
CA SER A 693 -23.99 0.01 -6.48
C SER A 693 -22.61 0.52 -6.92
N GLY A 694 -22.52 1.28 -8.02
CA GLY A 694 -21.30 1.94 -8.46
C GLY A 694 -20.78 2.93 -7.41
N ARG A 695 -21.63 3.86 -6.95
CA ARG A 695 -21.25 4.83 -5.89
C ARG A 695 -20.74 4.13 -4.63
N ARG A 696 -21.40 3.04 -4.22
CA ARG A 696 -21.02 2.22 -3.06
C ARG A 696 -19.69 1.48 -3.27
N ALA A 697 -19.41 0.99 -4.47
CA ALA A 697 -18.12 0.40 -4.84
C ALA A 697 -16.97 1.43 -4.71
N ALA A 698 -17.18 2.67 -5.15
CA ALA A 698 -16.18 3.74 -5.02
C ALA A 698 -15.88 4.09 -3.56
N TRP A 699 -16.93 4.25 -2.73
CA TRP A 699 -16.76 4.51 -1.29
C TRP A 699 -16.13 3.34 -0.53
N ALA A 700 -16.47 2.09 -0.88
CA ALA A 700 -15.84 0.90 -0.31
C ALA A 700 -14.35 0.79 -0.69
N ALA A 701 -13.99 1.09 -1.94
CA ALA A 701 -12.61 1.11 -2.41
C ALA A 701 -11.78 2.21 -1.70
N PHE A 702 -12.38 3.38 -1.44
CA PHE A 702 -11.75 4.42 -0.61
C PHE A 702 -11.51 3.96 0.83
N GLU A 703 -12.50 3.33 1.48
CA GLU A 703 -12.35 2.82 2.84
C GLU A 703 -11.32 1.67 2.93
N TYR A 704 -11.22 0.86 1.87
CA TYR A 704 -10.15 -0.13 1.70
C TYR A 704 -8.77 0.53 1.55
N ASP A 705 -8.60 1.56 0.71
CA ASP A 705 -7.31 2.27 0.57
C ASP A 705 -6.91 2.95 1.90
N CYS A 706 -7.85 3.52 2.65
CA CYS A 706 -7.63 4.01 4.03
C CYS A 706 -7.12 2.91 4.97
N SER A 707 -7.74 1.73 4.91
CA SER A 707 -7.37 0.56 5.72
C SER A 707 -5.96 0.07 5.36
N LEU A 708 -5.63 0.00 4.07
CA LEU A 708 -4.30 -0.36 3.59
C LEU A 708 -3.25 0.67 4.00
N CYS A 709 -3.52 1.98 3.89
CA CYS A 709 -2.62 3.04 4.38
C CYS A 709 -2.27 2.84 5.85
N THR A 710 -3.27 2.59 6.68
CA THR A 710 -3.12 2.42 8.13
C THR A 710 -2.28 1.18 8.49
N LEU A 711 -2.48 0.06 7.78
CA LEU A 711 -1.78 -1.22 8.04
C LEU A 711 -0.35 -1.27 7.49
N THR A 712 -0.08 -0.56 6.40
CA THR A 712 1.18 -0.67 5.62
C THR A 712 2.09 0.55 5.77
N SER A 713 1.53 1.63 6.31
CA SER A 713 2.11 2.98 6.34
C SER A 713 2.41 3.60 4.96
N ARG A 714 1.87 3.04 3.88
CA ARG A 714 1.89 3.62 2.53
C ARG A 714 0.98 4.85 2.45
N ARG A 715 1.16 5.64 1.38
CA ARG A 715 0.20 6.68 0.98
C ARG A 715 -0.99 6.07 0.25
N GLY A 716 -2.13 6.74 0.33
CA GLY A 716 -3.32 6.41 -0.45
C GLY A 716 -3.11 6.72 -1.92
N ILE A 717 -3.82 5.97 -2.76
CA ILE A 717 -3.87 6.19 -4.22
C ILE A 717 -5.11 6.99 -4.61
N VAL A 718 -6.18 6.93 -3.80
CA VAL A 718 -7.36 7.79 -3.99
C VAL A 718 -7.06 9.20 -3.48
N ASP A 719 -7.19 10.19 -4.35
CA ASP A 719 -7.13 11.60 -3.96
C ASP A 719 -8.51 11.99 -3.39
N LEU A 720 -8.54 12.76 -2.30
CA LEU A 720 -9.78 13.19 -1.66
C LEU A 720 -10.62 14.11 -2.55
N SER A 721 -10.02 14.73 -3.57
CA SER A 721 -10.71 15.53 -4.59
C SER A 721 -11.42 14.69 -5.66
N GLU A 722 -11.09 13.40 -5.79
CA GLU A 722 -11.73 12.45 -6.72
C GLU A 722 -12.99 11.78 -6.14
N LEU A 723 -13.24 11.95 -4.83
CA LEU A 723 -14.34 11.27 -4.16
C LEU A 723 -15.71 11.75 -4.66
N PRO A 724 -16.71 10.85 -4.76
CA PRO A 724 -18.06 11.23 -5.13
C PRO A 724 -18.59 12.38 -4.27
N SER A 725 -19.09 13.43 -4.92
CA SER A 725 -19.66 14.59 -4.22
C SER A 725 -20.94 14.24 -3.43
N GLU A 726 -21.62 13.16 -3.83
CA GLU A 726 -22.78 12.59 -3.15
C GLU A 726 -22.36 11.38 -2.30
N LEU A 727 -22.88 11.31 -1.08
CA LEU A 727 -22.76 10.13 -0.23
C LEU A 727 -23.71 8.99 -0.69
N PRO A 728 -23.50 7.74 -0.23
CA PRO A 728 -24.47 6.66 -0.43
C PRO A 728 -25.84 7.01 0.15
N CYS A 729 -26.89 6.43 -0.43
CA CYS A 729 -28.26 6.60 0.07
C CYS A 729 -28.43 5.96 1.48
N PRO A 730 -29.49 6.33 2.24
CA PRO A 730 -29.79 5.70 3.52
C PRO A 730 -30.02 4.19 3.39
N GLU A 731 -29.65 3.44 4.43
CA GLU A 731 -29.68 1.98 4.47
C GLU A 731 -31.11 1.42 4.29
N SER A 732 -32.13 2.16 4.73
CA SER A 732 -33.54 1.84 4.52
C SER A 732 -33.95 1.82 3.04
N MET A 733 -33.37 2.72 2.23
CA MET A 733 -33.61 2.78 0.78
C MET A 733 -32.82 1.70 0.04
N TRP A 734 -31.59 1.42 0.46
CA TRP A 734 -30.76 0.33 -0.09
C TRP A 734 -31.25 -1.07 0.26
N ASN A 735 -31.99 -1.22 1.36
CA ASN A 735 -32.60 -2.49 1.76
C ASN A 735 -34.10 -2.59 1.37
N ALA A 736 -34.59 -1.72 0.49
CA ALA A 736 -35.95 -1.79 -0.01
C ALA A 736 -36.22 -3.14 -0.70
N THR A 737 -37.32 -3.82 -0.35
CA THR A 737 -37.62 -5.17 -0.85
C THR A 737 -38.37 -5.19 -2.18
N SER A 738 -38.82 -4.04 -2.68
CA SER A 738 -39.53 -3.90 -3.95
C SER A 738 -39.42 -2.47 -4.50
N ALA A 739 -39.64 -2.32 -5.80
CA ALA A 739 -39.67 -1.01 -6.47
C ALA A 739 -40.72 -0.05 -5.85
N ARG A 740 -41.89 -0.57 -5.43
CA ARG A 740 -42.91 0.21 -4.72
C ARG A 740 -42.43 0.68 -3.34
N ALA A 741 -41.74 -0.17 -2.58
CA ALA A 741 -41.17 0.22 -1.28
C ALA A 741 -40.08 1.28 -1.44
N TRP A 742 -39.19 1.11 -2.42
CA TRP A 742 -38.17 2.09 -2.78
C TRP A 742 -38.79 3.45 -3.15
N PHE A 743 -39.79 3.46 -4.04
CA PHE A 743 -40.50 4.68 -4.44
C PHE A 743 -41.25 5.36 -3.28
N ALA A 744 -41.87 4.58 -2.39
CA ALA A 744 -42.56 5.10 -1.20
C ALA A 744 -41.59 5.68 -0.15
N LEU A 745 -40.34 5.21 -0.10
CA LEU A 745 -39.28 5.80 0.72
C LEU A 745 -38.71 7.06 0.06
N MET A 746 -38.41 7.00 -1.24
CA MET A 746 -37.87 8.10 -2.02
C MET A 746 -38.82 9.30 -2.11
N SER A 747 -40.14 9.07 -2.17
CA SER A 747 -41.15 10.16 -2.18
C SER A 747 -41.38 10.83 -0.81
N ARG A 748 -40.91 10.21 0.28
CA ARG A 748 -40.96 10.78 1.64
C ARG A 748 -39.69 11.54 2.02
N LEU A 749 -38.57 11.21 1.40
CA LEU A 749 -37.30 11.92 1.55
C LEU A 749 -37.25 13.07 0.55
N GLY A 750 -36.81 14.26 0.99
CA GLY A 750 -36.56 15.35 0.06
C GLY A 750 -35.46 14.98 -0.96
N GLN A 751 -35.48 15.57 -2.17
CA GLN A 751 -34.43 15.33 -3.17
C GLN A 751 -33.02 15.56 -2.58
N ASP A 752 -32.82 16.69 -1.88
CA ASP A 752 -31.58 17.07 -1.17
C ASP A 752 -31.22 16.13 0.00
N GLU A 753 -32.19 15.38 0.55
CA GLU A 753 -31.99 14.44 1.67
C GLU A 753 -31.72 13.00 1.20
N SER A 754 -32.23 12.63 0.02
CA SER A 754 -31.99 11.31 -0.58
C SER A 754 -30.51 11.06 -0.95
N ARG A 755 -29.77 12.15 -1.22
CA ARG A 755 -28.37 12.15 -1.66
C ARG A 755 -27.58 13.31 -1.02
N PRO A 756 -27.21 13.19 0.26
CA PRO A 756 -26.54 14.27 0.96
C PRO A 756 -25.13 14.54 0.38
N ASN A 757 -24.84 15.82 0.13
CA ASN A 757 -23.55 16.24 -0.42
C ASN A 757 -22.44 16.18 0.65
N LEU A 758 -21.34 15.49 0.33
CA LEU A 758 -20.18 15.29 1.20
C LEU A 758 -19.67 16.60 1.83
N SER A 759 -19.53 17.65 1.01
CA SER A 759 -18.98 18.93 1.48
C SER A 759 -19.93 19.68 2.43
N LYS A 760 -21.26 19.53 2.28
CA LYS A 760 -22.25 20.09 3.20
C LYS A 760 -22.14 19.39 4.57
N VAL A 761 -22.11 18.05 4.58
CA VAL A 761 -22.04 17.23 5.80
C VAL A 761 -20.72 17.45 6.56
N LEU A 762 -19.57 17.43 5.87
CA LEU A 762 -18.27 17.69 6.50
C LEU A 762 -18.20 19.09 7.14
N LYS A 763 -18.76 20.12 6.50
CA LYS A 763 -18.83 21.47 7.07
C LYS A 763 -19.71 21.54 8.32
N GLN A 764 -20.85 20.84 8.34
CA GLN A 764 -21.71 20.75 9.53
C GLN A 764 -20.99 20.02 10.68
N ALA A 765 -20.37 18.86 10.39
CA ALA A 765 -19.60 18.08 11.36
C ALA A 765 -18.46 18.89 11.98
N LEU A 766 -17.63 19.57 11.16
CA LEU A 766 -16.53 20.41 11.66
C LEU A 766 -17.03 21.62 12.47
N ALA A 767 -18.19 22.17 12.10
CA ALA A 767 -18.82 23.27 12.84
C ALA A 767 -19.52 22.83 14.14
N GLY A 768 -19.71 21.53 14.39
CA GLY A 768 -20.49 21.02 15.53
C GLY A 768 -21.97 21.34 15.43
N ARG A 769 -22.52 21.36 14.21
CA ARG A 769 -23.96 21.49 13.96
C ARG A 769 -24.60 20.12 13.85
N GLU A 770 -25.89 20.03 14.17
CA GLU A 770 -26.68 18.83 13.93
C GLU A 770 -26.60 18.41 12.45
N LEU A 771 -26.42 17.11 12.24
CA LEU A 771 -26.41 16.50 10.91
C LEU A 771 -27.85 16.11 10.51
N PRO A 772 -28.16 16.02 9.20
CA PRO A 772 -29.50 15.63 8.76
C PRO A 772 -29.93 14.29 9.38
N SER A 773 -31.16 14.23 9.91
CA SER A 773 -31.70 13.01 10.52
C SER A 773 -31.89 11.86 9.52
N SER A 774 -32.04 12.20 8.23
CA SER A 774 -32.07 11.28 7.09
C SER A 774 -30.70 10.73 6.68
N LEU A 775 -29.59 11.25 7.21
CA LEU A 775 -28.24 10.80 6.85
C LEU A 775 -27.94 9.41 7.44
N GLY A 776 -27.78 8.43 6.54
CA GLY A 776 -27.47 7.04 6.89
C GLY A 776 -26.19 6.86 7.71
N SER A 777 -26.15 5.80 8.51
CA SER A 777 -25.07 5.54 9.46
C SER A 777 -23.74 5.23 8.78
N TRP A 778 -23.76 4.53 7.64
CA TRP A 778 -22.56 4.29 6.85
C TRP A 778 -22.06 5.59 6.20
N ALA A 779 -22.95 6.49 5.76
CA ALA A 779 -22.57 7.80 5.23
C ALA A 779 -21.88 8.69 6.28
N LYS A 780 -22.33 8.67 7.54
CA LYS A 780 -21.64 9.31 8.68
C LYS A 780 -20.25 8.69 8.91
N ARG A 781 -20.15 7.36 8.89
CA ARG A 781 -18.87 6.63 8.98
C ARG A 781 -17.90 6.97 7.83
N LEU A 782 -18.38 7.11 6.60
CA LEU A 782 -17.56 7.51 5.45
C LEU A 782 -17.04 8.94 5.60
N CYS A 783 -17.86 9.87 6.14
CA CYS A 783 -17.38 11.20 6.51
C CYS A 783 -16.28 11.13 7.59
N ALA A 784 -16.40 10.21 8.56
CA ALA A 784 -15.34 9.98 9.54
C ALA A 784 -14.06 9.43 8.89
N GLN A 785 -14.16 8.49 7.93
CA GLN A 785 -13.02 8.00 7.16
C GLN A 785 -12.31 9.12 6.39
N VAL A 786 -13.04 10.07 5.79
CA VAL A 786 -12.45 11.25 5.13
C VAL A 786 -11.66 12.12 6.11
N ILE A 787 -12.20 12.41 7.30
CA ILE A 787 -11.48 13.19 8.32
C ILE A 787 -10.28 12.41 8.88
N GLY A 788 -10.41 11.10 9.08
CA GLY A 788 -9.32 10.22 9.48
C GLY A 788 -8.18 10.17 8.45
N ARG A 789 -8.52 10.09 7.16
CA ARG A 789 -7.57 10.16 6.04
C ARG A 789 -6.81 11.49 6.03
N LEU A 790 -7.49 12.62 6.24
CA LEU A 790 -6.86 13.94 6.36
C LEU A 790 -5.90 14.02 7.56
N LEU A 791 -6.29 13.52 8.73
CA LEU A 791 -5.40 13.46 9.90
C LEU A 791 -4.16 12.60 9.65
N TRP A 792 -4.33 11.48 8.95
CA TRP A 792 -3.22 10.62 8.54
C TRP A 792 -2.29 11.30 7.53
N ASP A 793 -2.83 12.02 6.54
CA ASP A 793 -2.01 12.75 5.56
C ASP A 793 -1.22 13.90 6.20
N LEU A 794 -1.81 14.61 7.18
CA LEU A 794 -1.07 15.60 7.98
C LEU A 794 0.07 14.96 8.79
N TRP A 795 -0.16 13.79 9.41
CA TRP A 795 0.90 13.04 10.09
C TRP A 795 1.99 12.55 9.12
N GLN A 796 1.61 12.03 7.95
CA GLN A 796 2.55 11.63 6.89
C GLN A 796 3.41 12.81 6.41
N ILE A 797 2.85 14.01 6.27
CA ILE A 797 3.63 15.21 5.91
C ILE A 797 4.67 15.53 7.01
N GLU A 798 4.29 15.49 8.28
CA GLU A 798 5.19 15.77 9.41
C GLU A 798 6.32 14.74 9.59
N VAL A 799 6.10 13.49 9.16
CA VAL A 799 7.10 12.42 9.20
C VAL A 799 7.98 12.40 7.94
N VAL A 800 7.39 12.54 6.75
CA VAL A 800 8.10 12.38 5.47
C VAL A 800 8.85 13.64 5.03
N ALA A 801 8.36 14.84 5.35
CA ALA A 801 8.97 16.09 4.87
C ALA A 801 10.29 16.46 5.57
N MET A 802 10.80 15.60 6.47
CA MET A 802 12.00 15.81 7.28
C MET A 802 12.10 17.26 7.84
N PRO A 803 11.04 17.84 8.46
CA PRO A 803 10.99 19.27 8.74
C PRO A 803 12.12 19.73 9.67
N GLU A 804 12.57 18.85 10.55
CA GLU A 804 13.69 19.04 11.48
C GLU A 804 15.04 19.19 10.75
N TYR A 805 15.25 18.49 9.62
CA TYR A 805 16.48 18.59 8.81
C TYR A 805 16.49 19.82 7.89
N LEU A 806 15.31 20.30 7.47
CA LEU A 806 15.15 21.48 6.62
C LEU A 806 14.92 22.78 7.41
N GLY A 807 14.89 22.73 8.75
CA GLY A 807 14.55 23.88 9.60
C GLY A 807 13.07 24.31 9.55
N LEU A 808 12.21 23.55 8.87
CA LEU A 808 10.79 23.84 8.62
C LEU A 808 9.86 23.41 9.77
N GLY A 809 10.34 23.42 11.01
CA GLY A 809 9.58 22.94 12.16
C GLY A 809 8.32 23.76 12.50
N SER A 810 8.17 24.96 11.91
CA SER A 810 6.94 25.75 11.93
C SER A 810 5.75 25.04 11.26
N ILE A 811 5.99 24.13 10.30
CA ILE A 811 4.93 23.35 9.64
C ILE A 811 4.18 22.47 10.66
N VAL A 812 4.92 21.80 11.57
CA VAL A 812 4.34 20.93 12.60
C VAL A 812 3.46 21.74 13.56
N ALA A 813 3.82 22.99 13.85
CA ALA A 813 3.03 23.91 14.67
C ALA A 813 1.76 24.40 13.92
N ALA A 814 1.89 24.79 12.65
CA ALA A 814 0.78 25.25 11.82
C ALA A 814 -0.34 24.20 11.64
N HIS A 815 0.01 22.90 11.67
CA HIS A 815 -0.97 21.82 11.56
C HIS A 815 -1.75 21.52 12.85
N GLN A 816 -1.32 22.00 14.03
CA GLN A 816 -1.93 21.59 15.31
C GLN A 816 -3.40 22.02 15.44
N ASP A 817 -3.73 23.26 15.08
CA ASP A 817 -5.12 23.75 15.14
C ASP A 817 -6.01 23.06 14.09
N THR A 818 -5.45 22.76 12.92
CA THR A 818 -6.12 21.94 11.89
C THR A 818 -6.44 20.55 12.42
N LYS A 819 -5.45 19.85 13.01
CA LYS A 819 -5.65 18.55 13.68
C LYS A 819 -6.71 18.62 14.78
N ARG A 820 -6.67 19.65 15.63
CA ARG A 820 -7.67 19.86 16.70
C ARG A 820 -9.07 20.04 16.13
N SER A 821 -9.23 20.80 15.04
CA SER A 821 -10.53 20.99 14.36
C SER A 821 -11.04 19.70 13.72
N LEU A 822 -10.17 18.93 13.07
CA LEU A 822 -10.51 17.63 12.47
C LEU A 822 -10.92 16.60 13.54
N LEU A 823 -10.16 16.50 14.64
CA LEU A 823 -10.52 15.66 15.79
C LEU A 823 -11.85 16.08 16.42
N LYS A 824 -12.16 17.39 16.52
CA LYS A 824 -13.49 17.84 16.95
C LYS A 824 -14.58 17.35 15.99
N GLY A 825 -14.37 17.46 14.68
CA GLY A 825 -15.29 16.94 13.67
C GLY A 825 -15.54 15.43 13.77
N LEU A 826 -14.51 14.64 14.07
CA LEU A 826 -14.66 13.19 14.33
C LEU A 826 -15.52 12.90 15.56
N ASN A 827 -15.29 13.60 16.68
CA ASN A 827 -16.11 13.43 17.88
C ASN A 827 -17.59 13.75 17.60
N ASN A 828 -17.87 14.85 16.90
CA ASN A 828 -19.24 15.23 16.53
C ASN A 828 -19.92 14.19 15.62
N LEU A 829 -19.17 13.57 14.69
CA LEU A 829 -19.68 12.48 13.83
C LEU A 829 -19.99 11.22 14.64
N VAL A 830 -19.12 10.84 15.58
CA VAL A 830 -19.33 9.69 16.46
C VAL A 830 -20.50 9.93 17.42
N GLU A 831 -20.65 11.13 17.98
CA GLU A 831 -21.80 11.52 18.79
C GLU A 831 -23.11 11.43 17.99
N SER A 832 -23.11 11.81 16.70
CA SER A 832 -24.27 11.64 15.80
C SER A 832 -24.63 10.19 15.44
N LEU A 833 -23.82 9.21 15.90
CA LEU A 833 -24.01 7.77 15.73
C LEU A 833 -24.28 7.05 17.06
N SER A 834 -24.31 7.75 18.21
CA SER A 834 -24.35 7.15 19.56
C SER A 834 -25.65 6.45 19.95
N SER A 835 -26.58 6.26 19.02
CA SER A 835 -27.87 5.60 19.24
C SER A 835 -28.18 4.65 18.07
N PRO A 836 -27.39 3.56 17.92
CA PRO A 836 -27.60 2.60 16.83
C PRO A 836 -28.92 1.85 17.00
N ALA A 837 -29.72 1.76 15.93
CA ALA A 837 -31.02 1.09 15.92
C ALA A 837 -30.99 -0.30 15.26
N SER A 838 -29.89 -0.64 14.58
CA SER A 838 -29.68 -1.89 13.86
C SER A 838 -28.22 -2.37 13.93
N THR A 839 -27.96 -3.62 13.54
CA THR A 839 -26.60 -4.18 13.44
C THR A 839 -25.69 -3.40 12.48
N SER A 840 -26.25 -2.83 11.41
CA SER A 840 -25.52 -1.99 10.46
C SER A 840 -25.17 -0.62 11.05
N ASP A 841 -26.06 -0.03 11.85
CA ASP A 841 -25.76 1.18 12.62
C ASP A 841 -24.65 0.91 13.66
N LEU A 842 -24.75 -0.18 14.41
CA LEU A 842 -23.75 -0.57 15.42
C LEU A 842 -22.38 -0.84 14.78
N THR A 843 -22.36 -1.51 13.63
CA THR A 843 -21.12 -1.72 12.85
C THR A 843 -20.52 -0.39 12.39
N SER A 844 -21.35 0.55 11.95
CA SER A 844 -20.91 1.88 11.50
C SER A 844 -20.42 2.74 12.66
N TYR A 845 -21.12 2.70 13.79
CA TYR A 845 -20.74 3.34 15.05
C TYR A 845 -19.39 2.84 15.55
N ASN A 846 -19.19 1.52 15.61
CA ASN A 846 -17.96 0.95 16.18
C ASN A 846 -16.75 1.24 15.30
N ILE A 847 -16.84 1.14 13.97
CA ILE A 847 -15.73 1.52 13.09
C ILE A 847 -15.42 3.02 13.17
N ALA A 848 -16.44 3.89 13.19
CA ALA A 848 -16.23 5.33 13.32
C ALA A 848 -15.61 5.71 14.69
N SER A 849 -16.04 5.05 15.77
CA SER A 849 -15.53 5.25 17.12
C SER A 849 -14.09 4.75 17.26
N LEU A 850 -13.79 3.54 16.79
CA LEU A 850 -12.42 2.98 16.76
C LEU A 850 -11.48 3.89 15.96
N LEU A 851 -11.92 4.38 14.79
CA LEU A 851 -11.18 5.37 14.01
C LEU A 851 -10.95 6.68 14.78
N CYS A 852 -11.97 7.20 15.47
CA CYS A 852 -11.87 8.43 16.25
C CYS A 852 -10.84 8.30 17.38
N HIS A 853 -10.99 7.31 18.27
CA HIS A 853 -10.05 7.10 19.38
C HIS A 853 -8.64 6.79 18.89
N TYR A 854 -8.47 6.00 17.83
CA TYR A 854 -7.17 5.76 17.20
C TYR A 854 -6.55 7.04 16.63
N SER A 855 -7.35 7.91 16.00
CA SER A 855 -6.89 9.20 15.46
C SER A 855 -6.37 10.14 16.55
N HIS A 856 -6.97 10.13 17.75
CA HIS A 856 -6.43 10.85 18.91
C HIS A 856 -5.06 10.32 19.35
N LEU A 857 -4.82 9.00 19.32
CA LEU A 857 -3.52 8.41 19.61
C LEU A 857 -2.46 8.79 18.57
N CYS A 858 -2.81 8.80 17.28
CA CYS A 858 -1.90 9.17 16.19
C CYS A 858 -1.58 10.68 16.13
N ALA A 859 -2.56 11.54 16.43
CA ALA A 859 -2.36 12.99 16.40
C ALA A 859 -1.40 13.50 17.51
N ALA A 860 -1.18 12.70 18.57
CA ALA A 860 -0.36 13.04 19.72
C ALA A 860 1.16 12.97 19.46
N ASN A 861 1.68 13.90 18.63
CA ASN A 861 3.08 14.36 18.56
C ASN A 861 4.19 13.31 18.78
N GLY A 862 4.04 12.12 18.19
CA GLY A 862 5.05 11.05 18.20
C GLY A 862 5.07 10.16 19.45
N VAL A 863 4.08 10.23 20.35
CA VAL A 863 3.96 9.30 21.49
C VAL A 863 3.79 7.87 20.99
N LEU A 864 2.86 7.65 20.06
CA LEU A 864 2.65 6.34 19.44
C LEU A 864 3.92 5.89 18.68
N ASP A 865 4.60 6.79 17.97
CA ASP A 865 5.84 6.47 17.23
C ASP A 865 6.99 5.98 18.15
N LEU A 866 7.10 6.53 19.37
CA LEU A 866 8.03 6.04 20.38
C LEU A 866 7.65 4.64 20.88
N ILE A 867 6.36 4.42 21.17
CA ILE A 867 5.85 3.09 21.59
C ILE A 867 6.12 2.05 20.49
N LEU A 868 5.80 2.39 19.24
CA LEU A 868 6.08 1.51 18.10
C LEU A 868 7.57 1.27 17.91
N SER A 869 8.42 2.26 18.12
CA SER A 869 9.88 2.09 18.05
C SER A 869 10.40 1.10 19.11
N ILE A 870 9.85 1.13 20.33
CA ILE A 870 10.16 0.17 21.39
C ILE A 870 9.70 -1.24 21.01
N VAL A 871 8.43 -1.39 20.61
CA VAL A 871 7.86 -2.70 20.21
C VAL A 871 8.64 -3.30 19.04
N ARG A 872 8.92 -2.52 17.98
CA ARG A 872 9.75 -2.94 16.84
C ARG A 872 11.14 -3.40 17.26
N GLY A 873 11.79 -2.66 18.16
CA GLY A 873 13.10 -3.02 18.69
C GLY A 873 13.09 -4.31 19.50
N LEU A 874 12.01 -4.61 20.22
CA LEU A 874 11.85 -5.85 20.98
C LEU A 874 11.54 -7.05 20.08
N ILE A 875 10.69 -6.91 19.04
CA ILE A 875 10.36 -8.04 18.16
C ILE A 875 11.43 -8.35 17.11
N SER A 876 12.29 -7.37 16.75
CA SER A 876 13.36 -7.56 15.76
C SER A 876 14.32 -8.70 16.12
N THR A 877 14.64 -9.52 15.12
CA THR A 877 15.67 -10.58 15.18
C THR A 877 17.06 -10.09 14.76
N GLU A 878 17.15 -8.96 14.05
CA GLU A 878 18.44 -8.36 13.69
C GLU A 878 19.15 -7.77 14.93
N PRO A 879 20.47 -7.97 15.08
CA PRO A 879 21.27 -7.38 16.15
C PRO A 879 21.49 -5.88 15.91
N ARG A 880 20.45 -5.07 16.15
CA ARG A 880 20.53 -3.60 16.14
C ARG A 880 20.91 -3.06 17.51
N VAL A 881 21.59 -1.92 17.51
CA VAL A 881 22.21 -1.29 18.69
C VAL A 881 21.20 -1.12 19.84
N HIS A 882 21.39 -1.84 20.94
CA HIS A 882 20.49 -1.85 22.10
C HIS A 882 20.21 -0.47 22.71
N ASP A 883 21.08 0.51 22.49
CA ASP A 883 20.93 1.85 23.04
C ASP A 883 19.77 2.63 22.43
N GLY A 884 19.36 2.34 21.17
CA GLY A 884 18.19 2.97 20.56
C GLY A 884 16.89 2.70 21.31
N ILE A 885 16.70 1.47 21.82
CA ILE A 885 15.53 1.09 22.62
C ILE A 885 15.57 1.78 24.00
N LYS A 886 16.74 1.86 24.64
CA LYS A 886 16.91 2.57 25.91
C LYS A 886 16.57 4.06 25.77
N VAL A 887 17.04 4.70 24.71
CA VAL A 887 16.74 6.11 24.43
C VAL A 887 15.24 6.31 24.18
N ALA A 888 14.59 5.43 23.39
CA ALA A 888 13.15 5.50 23.16
C ALA A 888 12.33 5.34 24.46
N ARG A 889 12.67 4.35 25.30
CA ARG A 889 12.06 4.13 26.63
C ARG A 889 12.21 5.37 27.53
N ASN A 890 13.41 5.92 27.64
CA ASN A 890 13.67 7.11 28.47
C ASN A 890 12.93 8.34 27.95
N ARG A 891 12.90 8.55 26.63
CA ARG A 891 12.16 9.65 25.99
C ARG A 891 10.65 9.51 26.21
N LEU A 892 10.10 8.29 26.16
CA LEU A 892 8.68 8.04 26.43
C LEU A 892 8.32 8.33 27.89
N LYS A 893 9.12 7.87 28.86
CA LYS A 893 8.97 8.20 30.29
C LYS A 893 8.96 9.71 30.53
N LEU A 894 9.95 10.43 29.99
CA LEU A 894 10.02 11.90 30.07
C LEU A 894 8.83 12.58 29.39
N THR A 895 8.30 12.00 28.32
CA THR A 895 7.14 12.54 27.60
C THR A 895 5.87 12.43 28.43
N PHE A 896 5.61 11.28 29.07
CA PHE A 896 4.47 11.10 29.98
C PHE A 896 4.60 11.93 31.26
N ALA A 897 5.81 12.10 31.80
CA ALA A 897 6.05 12.96 32.97
C ALA A 897 5.91 14.46 32.67
N ARG A 898 6.19 14.90 31.43
CA ARG A 898 6.09 16.32 31.02
C ARG A 898 4.66 16.83 30.94
N ASP A 899 3.73 16.03 30.43
CA ASP A 899 2.29 16.31 30.48
C ASP A 899 1.50 15.05 30.86
N PRO A 900 1.33 14.82 32.18
CA PRO A 900 0.58 13.67 32.69
C PRO A 900 -0.92 13.75 32.36
N LYS A 901 -1.50 14.94 32.13
CA LYS A 901 -2.93 15.08 31.85
C LYS A 901 -3.27 14.54 30.47
N THR A 902 -2.51 14.92 29.46
CA THR A 902 -2.71 14.36 28.11
C THR A 902 -2.26 12.90 28.06
N ALA A 903 -1.21 12.49 28.79
CA ALA A 903 -0.85 11.07 28.88
C ALA A 903 -2.03 10.22 29.39
N ARG A 904 -2.72 10.67 30.45
CA ARG A 904 -3.96 10.05 30.95
C ARG A 904 -5.10 10.11 29.93
N ARG A 905 -5.31 11.24 29.26
CA ARG A 905 -6.34 11.37 28.19
C ARG A 905 -6.12 10.38 27.06
N LEU A 906 -4.87 10.18 26.60
CA LEU A 906 -4.53 9.20 25.58
C LEU A 906 -4.72 7.77 26.09
N CYS A 907 -4.35 7.48 27.34
CA CYS A 907 -4.65 6.20 27.98
C CYS A 907 -6.16 5.93 28.03
N TRP A 908 -6.99 6.95 28.29
CA TRP A 908 -8.45 6.82 28.21
C TRP A 908 -8.92 6.56 26.77
N HIS A 909 -8.43 7.27 25.74
CA HIS A 909 -8.79 6.94 24.35
C HIS A 909 -8.39 5.50 23.99
N ALA A 910 -7.24 5.02 24.45
CA ALA A 910 -6.80 3.64 24.26
C ALA A 910 -7.71 2.62 24.99
N ALA A 911 -8.18 2.93 26.20
CA ALA A 911 -9.14 2.10 26.93
C ALA A 911 -10.54 2.11 26.29
N GLN A 912 -10.97 3.21 25.67
CA GLN A 912 -12.23 3.26 24.93
C GLN A 912 -12.20 2.40 23.66
N ILE A 913 -11.05 2.25 22.99
CA ILE A 913 -10.88 1.25 21.91
C ILE A 913 -11.17 -0.16 22.44
N VAL A 914 -10.71 -0.49 23.65
CA VAL A 914 -10.99 -1.77 24.32
C VAL A 914 -12.47 -1.88 24.73
N ALA A 915 -13.09 -0.79 25.20
CA ALA A 915 -14.51 -0.74 25.52
C ALA A 915 -15.39 -1.11 24.31
N ILE A 916 -15.16 -0.44 23.17
CA ILE A 916 -15.89 -0.67 21.90
C ILE A 916 -15.70 -2.11 21.40
N ALA A 917 -14.47 -2.62 21.51
CA ALA A 917 -14.13 -4.01 21.14
C ALA A 917 -14.80 -5.06 22.04
N ASN A 918 -15.06 -4.74 23.31
CA ASN A 918 -15.78 -5.61 24.23
C ASN A 918 -17.30 -5.56 24.03
N GLU A 919 -17.85 -4.41 23.63
CA GLU A 919 -19.28 -4.24 23.35
C GLU A 919 -19.70 -4.98 22.08
N TYR A 920 -19.06 -4.68 20.93
CA TYR A 920 -19.32 -5.40 19.68
C TYR A 920 -18.09 -5.40 18.76
N LEU A 921 -17.51 -6.59 18.59
CA LEU A 921 -16.23 -6.77 17.91
C LEU A 921 -16.39 -6.90 16.40
N VAL A 922 -16.18 -5.80 15.67
CA VAL A 922 -16.29 -5.78 14.20
C VAL A 922 -15.13 -6.54 13.56
N SER A 923 -15.43 -7.61 12.82
CA SER A 923 -14.43 -8.50 12.23
C SER A 923 -13.91 -7.99 10.88
N ALA A 924 -13.15 -6.89 10.90
CA ALA A 924 -12.52 -6.31 9.72
C ALA A 924 -11.01 -6.04 9.94
N PRO A 925 -10.13 -6.21 8.92
CA PRO A 925 -8.67 -6.23 9.13
C PRO A 925 -8.08 -4.99 9.81
N CYS A 926 -8.59 -3.79 9.50
CA CYS A 926 -8.10 -2.55 10.10
C CYS A 926 -8.53 -2.40 11.58
N GLU A 927 -9.63 -3.00 12.00
CA GLU A 927 -10.11 -2.87 13.38
C GLU A 927 -9.28 -3.72 14.34
N ILE A 928 -8.83 -4.89 13.89
CA ILE A 928 -7.86 -5.75 14.60
C ILE A 928 -6.60 -4.94 14.97
N MET A 929 -6.12 -4.12 14.03
CA MET A 929 -4.99 -3.20 14.27
C MET A 929 -5.31 -2.17 15.34
N ARG A 930 -6.45 -1.49 15.25
CA ARG A 930 -6.82 -0.43 16.20
C ARG A 930 -6.95 -0.99 17.62
N VAL A 931 -7.57 -2.17 17.78
CA VAL A 931 -7.64 -2.88 19.07
C VAL A 931 -6.24 -3.23 19.59
N PHE A 932 -5.38 -3.79 18.75
CA PHE A 932 -3.99 -4.07 19.11
C PHE A 932 -3.21 -2.79 19.52
N MET A 933 -3.38 -1.68 18.80
CA MET A 933 -2.80 -0.37 19.14
C MET A 933 -3.29 0.17 20.48
N GLY A 934 -4.58 0.02 20.80
CA GLY A 934 -5.15 0.39 22.10
C GLY A 934 -4.46 -0.36 23.24
N TYR A 935 -4.38 -1.68 23.18
CA TYR A 935 -3.70 -2.50 24.19
C TYR A 935 -2.21 -2.18 24.32
N ILE A 936 -1.49 -2.04 23.21
CA ILE A 936 -0.07 -1.63 23.21
C ILE A 936 0.13 -0.27 23.87
N PHE A 937 -0.79 0.68 23.67
CA PHE A 937 -0.73 1.98 24.33
C PHE A 937 -0.97 1.88 25.85
N ILE A 938 -2.00 1.14 26.29
CA ILE A 938 -2.29 0.92 27.71
C ILE A 938 -1.09 0.27 28.40
N ILE A 939 -0.52 -0.79 27.80
CA ILE A 939 0.68 -1.48 28.29
C ILE A 939 1.87 -0.52 28.43
N ALA A 940 2.11 0.34 27.43
CA ALA A 940 3.19 1.32 27.49
C ALA A 940 2.95 2.41 28.54
N TYR A 941 1.71 2.84 28.74
CA TYR A 941 1.34 3.77 29.81
C TYR A 941 1.52 3.13 31.20
N SER A 942 1.12 1.87 31.38
CA SER A 942 1.40 1.11 32.61
C SER A 942 2.90 1.00 32.90
N ALA A 943 3.71 0.63 31.92
CA ALA A 943 5.14 0.39 32.10
C ALA A 943 6.00 1.66 32.26
N TYR A 944 5.56 2.80 31.71
CA TYR A 944 6.39 4.00 31.59
C TYR A 944 5.72 5.31 32.06
N GLY A 945 4.43 5.29 32.41
CA GLY A 945 3.73 6.43 33.01
C GLY A 945 4.21 6.71 34.45
N ASP A 946 3.95 7.94 34.91
CA ASP A 946 4.22 8.30 36.31
C ASP A 946 3.00 7.97 37.18
N HIS A 947 3.15 6.97 38.03
CA HIS A 947 2.14 6.52 38.99
C HIS A 947 2.47 6.93 40.44
N SER A 948 3.50 7.74 40.67
CA SER A 948 4.01 8.07 42.02
C SER A 948 2.95 8.66 42.97
N HIS A 949 1.96 9.38 42.42
CA HIS A 949 0.87 9.98 43.18
C HIS A 949 -0.12 8.98 43.80
N THR A 950 -0.22 7.72 43.33
CA THR A 950 -1.14 6.72 43.94
C THR A 950 -0.67 6.28 45.33
N ARG A 951 0.58 6.56 45.72
CA ARG A 951 1.16 6.13 47.01
C ARG A 951 1.13 7.21 48.12
N SER A 952 0.70 8.45 47.84
CA SER A 952 1.00 9.60 48.73
C SER A 952 -0.19 10.40 49.31
N SER A 953 -1.44 10.14 48.92
CA SER A 953 -2.59 10.93 49.41
C SER A 953 -3.47 10.18 50.41
N THR A 954 -3.41 10.60 51.67
CA THR A 954 -4.26 10.14 52.79
C THR A 954 -5.72 10.65 52.73
N MET A 955 -6.31 10.80 51.54
CA MET A 955 -7.69 11.30 51.37
C MET A 955 -8.51 10.52 50.30
N GLU A 956 -9.51 9.78 50.78
CA GLU A 956 -10.86 9.62 50.21
C GLU A 956 -11.07 9.32 48.71
N VAL A 957 -10.16 8.63 48.01
CA VAL A 957 -10.47 7.96 46.73
C VAL A 957 -10.07 6.49 46.79
N THR A 958 -10.93 5.67 47.41
CA THR A 958 -10.73 4.21 47.57
C THR A 958 -11.19 3.36 46.39
N GLN A 959 -11.86 3.95 45.39
CA GLN A 959 -12.42 3.23 44.26
C GLN A 959 -11.68 3.53 42.95
N SER A 960 -11.13 2.49 42.32
CA SER A 960 -10.45 2.54 41.02
C SER A 960 -11.42 2.94 39.90
N VAL A 961 -10.99 3.86 39.02
CA VAL A 961 -11.80 4.36 37.91
C VAL A 961 -11.71 3.42 36.71
N ARG A 962 -12.84 2.94 36.19
CA ARG A 962 -12.88 1.89 35.17
C ARG A 962 -12.86 2.48 33.75
N LEU A 963 -11.70 2.48 33.08
CA LEU A 963 -11.46 3.26 31.85
C LEU A 963 -12.06 2.64 30.58
N ASP A 964 -12.31 1.33 30.57
CA ASP A 964 -12.82 0.51 29.47
C ASP A 964 -14.35 0.28 29.53
N LEU A 965 -15.08 1.10 30.31
CA LEU A 965 -16.53 1.19 30.20
C LEU A 965 -16.92 2.26 29.17
N HIS A 966 -17.96 1.96 28.40
CA HIS A 966 -18.43 2.85 27.36
C HIS A 966 -19.02 4.16 27.91
N ASP A 967 -18.76 5.27 27.23
CA ASP A 967 -18.91 6.63 27.76
C ASP A 967 -20.34 7.19 27.66
N GLN A 968 -21.36 6.43 28.05
CA GLN A 968 -22.77 6.85 28.01
C GLN A 968 -23.27 7.52 29.30
N ASN A 969 -22.65 7.23 30.46
CA ASN A 969 -23.16 7.73 31.75
C ASN A 969 -22.48 9.04 32.17
N LEU A 970 -23.25 10.12 32.31
CA LEU A 970 -22.79 11.44 32.78
C LEU A 970 -22.08 11.40 34.14
N SER A 971 -22.45 10.49 35.04
CA SER A 971 -21.74 10.34 36.32
C SER A 971 -20.34 9.75 36.11
N HIS A 972 -20.22 8.76 35.24
CA HIS A 972 -18.94 8.14 34.89
C HIS A 972 -18.01 9.12 34.16
N ARG A 973 -18.55 9.87 33.18
CA ARG A 973 -17.84 10.98 32.49
C ARG A 973 -17.15 11.94 33.48
N ARG A 974 -17.85 12.36 34.53
CA ARG A 974 -17.30 13.27 35.56
C ARG A 974 -16.12 12.64 36.32
N VAL A 975 -16.21 11.34 36.63
CA VAL A 975 -15.13 10.61 37.31
C VAL A 975 -13.91 10.44 36.40
N ILE A 976 -14.12 10.12 35.11
CA ILE A 976 -13.07 10.05 34.10
C ILE A 976 -12.37 11.40 33.90
N VAL A 977 -13.12 12.50 33.75
CA VAL A 977 -12.54 13.86 33.64
C VAL A 977 -11.74 14.21 34.89
N LYS A 978 -12.26 13.91 36.09
CA LYS A 978 -11.52 14.10 37.34
C LYS A 978 -10.21 13.29 37.33
N TRP A 979 -10.23 12.02 36.93
CA TRP A 979 -9.03 11.19 36.82
C TRP A 979 -8.01 11.72 35.80
N ILE A 980 -8.46 12.22 34.64
CA ILE A 980 -7.58 12.86 33.65
C ILE A 980 -6.90 14.10 34.27
N GLU A 981 -7.62 14.91 35.02
CA GLU A 981 -7.07 16.13 35.64
C GLU A 981 -6.12 15.84 36.81
N VAL A 982 -6.51 15.00 37.79
CA VAL A 982 -5.75 14.81 39.05
C VAL A 982 -5.02 13.46 39.20
N GLY A 983 -5.31 12.46 38.35
CA GLY A 983 -4.81 11.10 38.48
C GLY A 983 -5.56 10.27 39.53
N GLY A 984 -4.99 9.10 39.87
CA GLY A 984 -5.56 8.12 40.80
C GLY A 984 -5.52 6.69 40.25
N PRO A 985 -5.95 5.68 41.03
CA PRO A 985 -6.02 4.29 40.58
C PRO A 985 -7.06 4.13 39.46
N ALA A 986 -6.73 3.33 38.44
CA ALA A 986 -7.60 3.11 37.29
C ALA A 986 -7.55 1.67 36.78
N SER A 987 -8.70 1.10 36.44
CA SER A 987 -8.87 -0.30 36.05
C SER A 987 -9.23 -0.45 34.56
N THR A 988 -8.85 -1.60 33.99
CA THR A 988 -9.17 -2.02 32.62
C THR A 988 -9.12 -3.55 32.55
N GLY A 989 -9.98 -4.19 31.76
CA GLY A 989 -9.99 -5.65 31.59
C GLY A 989 -10.02 -6.42 32.92
N SER A 990 -9.06 -7.33 33.13
CA SER A 990 -8.89 -8.07 34.39
C SER A 990 -8.11 -7.30 35.47
N VAL A 991 -7.54 -6.13 35.14
CA VAL A 991 -6.63 -5.38 36.01
C VAL A 991 -7.36 -4.36 36.91
N PRO A 992 -7.17 -4.41 38.24
CA PRO A 992 -7.81 -3.49 39.19
C PRO A 992 -7.11 -2.13 39.28
N ASP A 993 -5.81 -2.04 38.99
CA ASP A 993 -5.07 -0.77 38.89
C ASP A 993 -3.90 -0.89 37.89
N ILE A 994 -3.99 -0.14 36.79
CA ILE A 994 -2.98 -0.07 35.71
C ILE A 994 -1.67 0.60 36.15
N GLY A 995 -1.64 1.25 37.32
CA GLY A 995 -0.44 1.79 37.94
C GLY A 995 0.33 0.83 38.85
N THR A 996 -0.12 -0.42 38.99
CA THR A 996 0.53 -1.42 39.86
C THR A 996 1.66 -2.20 39.18
N ASP A 997 2.70 -2.48 39.95
CA ASP A 997 3.82 -3.33 39.52
C ASP A 997 3.30 -4.73 39.16
N GLY A 998 3.49 -5.17 37.91
CA GLY A 998 3.05 -6.49 37.44
C GLY A 998 1.68 -6.55 36.74
N CYS A 999 1.03 -5.43 36.43
CA CYS A 999 -0.22 -5.42 35.66
C CYS A 999 -0.06 -5.79 34.16
N VAL A 1000 1.12 -5.55 33.56
CA VAL A 1000 1.36 -5.72 32.11
C VAL A 1000 1.03 -7.12 31.57
N PRO A 1001 1.43 -8.24 32.21
CA PRO A 1001 1.06 -9.59 31.76
C PRO A 1001 -0.45 -9.86 31.75
N ALA A 1002 -1.21 -9.28 32.68
CA ALA A 1002 -2.67 -9.41 32.71
C ALA A 1002 -3.33 -8.63 31.56
N ILE A 1003 -2.90 -7.38 31.32
CA ILE A 1003 -3.37 -6.58 30.17
C ILE A 1003 -3.03 -7.29 28.84
N SER A 1004 -1.84 -7.90 28.76
CA SER A 1004 -1.40 -8.70 27.62
C SER A 1004 -2.24 -9.96 27.43
N THR A 1005 -2.64 -10.63 28.52
CA THR A 1005 -3.56 -11.78 28.49
C THR A 1005 -4.94 -11.37 27.96
N ASP A 1006 -5.52 -10.29 28.50
CA ASP A 1006 -6.80 -9.72 28.03
C ASP A 1006 -6.73 -9.40 26.52
N ALA A 1007 -5.62 -8.82 26.06
CA ALA A 1007 -5.39 -8.51 24.65
C ALA A 1007 -5.34 -9.76 23.77
N GLN A 1008 -4.66 -10.82 24.23
CA GLN A 1008 -4.63 -12.11 23.54
C GLN A 1008 -6.02 -12.76 23.50
N GLU A 1009 -6.85 -12.63 24.55
CA GLU A 1009 -8.23 -13.13 24.56
C GLU A 1009 -9.16 -12.39 23.59
N ILE A 1010 -9.09 -11.06 23.49
CA ILE A 1010 -9.87 -10.31 22.48
C ILE A 1010 -9.39 -10.65 21.07
N LEU A 1011 -8.08 -10.66 20.81
CA LEU A 1011 -7.56 -11.05 19.49
C LEU A 1011 -7.88 -12.51 19.13
N LYS A 1012 -8.05 -13.40 20.13
CA LYS A 1012 -8.50 -14.78 19.90
C LYS A 1012 -9.90 -14.84 19.28
N LYS A 1013 -10.82 -13.93 19.65
CA LYS A 1013 -12.16 -13.81 19.04
C LYS A 1013 -12.11 -13.38 17.56
N LEU A 1014 -10.98 -12.83 17.10
CA LEU A 1014 -10.72 -12.37 15.73
C LEU A 1014 -9.83 -13.34 14.92
N GLN A 1015 -9.56 -14.55 15.41
CA GLN A 1015 -8.66 -15.52 14.77
C GLN A 1015 -9.08 -16.03 13.38
N CYS A 1016 -10.32 -15.75 12.94
CA CYS A 1016 -10.70 -15.86 11.54
C CYS A 1016 -9.71 -15.14 10.60
N TRP A 1017 -9.22 -13.96 11.01
CA TRP A 1017 -8.20 -13.23 10.27
C TRP A 1017 -6.79 -13.61 10.73
N GLY A 1018 -5.96 -14.09 9.80
CA GLY A 1018 -4.55 -14.43 10.07
C GLY A 1018 -3.72 -13.24 10.59
N LEU A 1019 -4.18 -12.01 10.37
CA LEU A 1019 -3.62 -10.80 10.96
C LEU A 1019 -3.73 -10.77 12.50
N ALA A 1020 -4.83 -11.25 13.09
CA ALA A 1020 -4.99 -11.31 14.55
C ALA A 1020 -3.93 -12.22 15.18
N HIS A 1021 -3.66 -13.37 14.56
CA HIS A 1021 -2.61 -14.29 15.00
C HIS A 1021 -1.21 -13.66 14.99
N LYS A 1022 -0.90 -12.80 14.00
CA LYS A 1022 0.37 -12.04 13.99
C LYS A 1022 0.50 -11.10 15.19
N PHE A 1023 -0.57 -10.40 15.58
CA PHE A 1023 -0.55 -9.51 16.76
C PHE A 1023 -0.56 -10.27 18.09
N THR A 1024 -1.24 -11.41 18.17
CA THR A 1024 -1.13 -12.32 19.33
C THR A 1024 0.32 -12.75 19.55
N LYS A 1025 1.08 -13.08 18.49
CA LYS A 1025 2.53 -13.38 18.61
C LYS A 1025 3.36 -12.19 19.12
N VAL A 1026 2.99 -10.95 18.78
CA VAL A 1026 3.70 -9.77 19.30
C VAL A 1026 3.57 -9.70 20.82
N PHE A 1027 2.38 -9.88 21.38
CA PHE A 1027 2.18 -9.90 22.84
C PHE A 1027 3.01 -11.00 23.53
N GLN A 1028 3.04 -12.21 22.96
CA GLN A 1028 3.86 -13.32 23.48
C GLN A 1028 5.38 -13.01 23.48
N VAL A 1029 5.87 -12.26 22.47
CA VAL A 1029 7.26 -11.79 22.44
C VAL A 1029 7.52 -10.68 23.46
N LEU A 1030 6.54 -9.81 23.72
CA LEU A 1030 6.64 -8.75 24.73
C LEU A 1030 6.64 -9.33 26.16
N GLU A 1031 5.81 -10.34 26.43
CA GLU A 1031 5.80 -11.10 27.70
C GLU A 1031 7.14 -11.78 27.98
N THR A 1032 7.75 -12.40 26.96
CA THR A 1032 9.01 -13.15 27.13
C THR A 1032 10.25 -12.27 27.18
N LYS A 1033 10.28 -11.12 26.50
CA LYS A 1033 11.44 -10.20 26.50
C LYS A 1033 11.35 -9.07 27.53
N GLY A 1034 10.17 -8.79 28.06
CA GLY A 1034 9.92 -7.67 28.97
C GLY A 1034 9.87 -6.30 28.26
N LEU A 1035 8.94 -5.47 28.71
CA LEU A 1035 8.78 -4.06 28.28
C LEU A 1035 9.59 -3.10 29.15
#